data_AF-A0AAD6G986-F1
#
_entry.id   AF-A0AAD6G986-F1
#
_cell.length_a   1.000
_cell.length_b   1.000
_cell.length_c   1.000
_cell.angle_alpha   90.00
_cell.angle_beta   90.00
_cell.angle_gamma   90.00
#
_symmetry.space_group_name_H-M   'P 1'
#
loop_
_entity.id
_entity.type
_entity.pdbx_description
1 polymer ?
#
loop_
_entity_poly.entity_id
_entity_poly.type
_entity_poly.pdbx_seq_one_letter_code
_entity_poly.pdbx_strand_id
1 'polypeptide(L)'
;MMNNLQGRCQEPRCTQKSTLAPVVSQSQPRLWIIWLLLGASFIVLTAFARPHTYMWGSRVAPLQAHHSLLGEAAIRPMITLHPEDHAYRQSTTQYLDWHVTTDLRRPDGVLKQIYLINDLFPGPTIEARSGDTLIITVTNALKEESVSFHWHGLHVANAMDGATGISQFPIAPGGHFVYNLTIPADQSGTFWYHSHTGVSRADGLYGGLVVHAPASRSTVRGLLPQSNSDARHYGYEKELLLLIGDWYHWPAKEVLAWYMTPANIGLDPVPDTFLINGVGYFNCSAATIARPVDCVEQPVNTPFLKMDFGVAYRIRVVNTGSLAGLSLVFDKEQLNLIQVDSVDVDPLQHHYSNSIGVLYPGQRMDFILNPSQTLSKSSMTVQLDQEYFRFMNPSLNPNQTFPTIFKSPADPPIRPLEIRNKIDINTTPSASSVLQSLPLRPDQTFVVYTKIQKLSFNHNMPFGIFNKTTWSPQEDPLIPLIGLPRTKWDKNQFAITTGPDPVWIDIVVNNLDDGGHPFHMHGHSFYIMTVQKGTYGWGSYNPFEDACPPGLEPEPDFEPMEGTERILSNESGFYPYNLSRVALRDTVYIPRRGYAVLRFRADNPGVWLFHCHMLWHLATGTAMLIDVQGDLKGEVAHDPSLLEEMRA
;
A
#
# COMPACT_ATOMS: atom_id res chain seq x y z
N MET A 1 69.69 36.42 24.44
CA MET A 1 69.94 37.87 24.54
C MET A 1 69.17 38.58 23.42
N MET A 2 69.08 39.91 23.47
CA MET A 2 68.68 40.89 22.44
C MET A 2 68.69 40.40 20.96
N ASN A 3 67.87 40.86 20.02
CA ASN A 3 66.78 41.86 19.92
C ASN A 3 66.09 41.60 18.53
N ASN A 4 64.96 42.18 18.04
CA ASN A 4 63.98 43.22 18.40
C ASN A 4 62.70 42.96 17.51
N LEU A 5 61.55 43.68 17.47
CA LEU A 5 61.06 44.93 18.06
C LEU A 5 59.50 44.93 18.24
N GLN A 6 58.79 45.95 17.72
CA GLN A 6 57.34 46.22 17.65
C GLN A 6 56.46 45.11 17.00
N GLY A 7 55.21 44.87 17.41
CA GLY A 7 54.53 45.39 18.61
C GLY A 7 52.98 45.30 18.58
N ARG A 8 52.39 44.82 19.69
CA ARG A 8 51.09 45.14 20.36
C ARG A 8 49.96 45.83 19.56
N CYS A 9 48.67 45.51 19.74
CA CYS A 9 48.00 44.74 20.80
C CYS A 9 46.62 44.17 20.34
N GLN A 10 45.93 43.47 21.24
CA GLN A 10 44.60 42.89 21.03
C GLN A 10 43.44 43.92 21.06
N GLU A 11 42.26 43.46 20.61
CA GLU A 11 40.89 43.79 21.03
C GLU A 11 40.72 44.44 22.44
N PRO A 12 39.63 45.22 22.74
CA PRO A 12 38.25 44.79 22.44
C PRO A 12 37.08 45.83 22.33
N ARG A 13 35.90 45.27 21.99
CA ARG A 13 34.53 45.61 22.48
C ARG A 13 33.79 46.89 22.04
N CYS A 14 32.51 46.63 21.74
CA CYS A 14 31.29 47.40 22.09
C CYS A 14 30.86 48.66 21.32
N THR A 15 29.65 48.54 20.76
CA THR A 15 28.54 49.52 20.75
C THR A 15 28.72 50.88 20.08
N GLN A 16 27.80 51.19 19.16
CA GLN A 16 27.06 52.45 19.25
C GLN A 16 25.57 52.25 18.91
N LYS A 17 24.69 52.86 19.71
CA LYS A 17 23.32 53.19 19.30
C LYS A 17 23.37 54.52 18.55
N SER A 18 22.45 54.72 17.62
CA SER A 18 21.91 56.06 17.38
C SER A 18 20.40 56.05 17.64
N THR A 19 19.94 57.10 18.29
CA THR A 19 18.53 57.41 18.57
C THR A 19 18.35 58.89 18.32
N LEU A 20 17.26 59.30 17.67
CA LEU A 20 16.38 60.37 18.18
C LEU A 20 15.23 60.73 17.22
N ALA A 21 14.02 60.68 17.79
CA ALA A 21 12.90 61.62 17.62
C ALA A 21 12.17 61.77 16.25
N PRO A 22 10.85 62.09 16.28
CA PRO A 22 10.04 62.32 15.09
C PRO A 22 9.83 63.81 14.78
N VAL A 23 9.28 64.11 13.59
CA VAL A 23 8.68 65.42 13.28
C VAL A 23 7.24 65.22 12.81
N VAL A 24 6.33 66.08 13.30
CA VAL A 24 4.89 66.04 13.04
C VAL A 24 4.45 67.31 12.31
N SER A 25 3.62 67.16 11.28
CA SER A 25 2.64 68.14 10.80
C SER A 25 1.53 67.32 10.14
N GLN A 26 0.27 67.25 10.58
CA GLN A 26 -0.62 68.23 11.22
C GLN A 26 -0.90 69.50 10.41
N SER A 27 -1.95 69.42 9.59
CA SER A 27 -2.96 70.48 9.51
C SER A 27 -4.34 69.92 9.10
N GLN A 28 -5.08 69.39 10.08
CA GLN A 28 -6.54 69.46 10.05
C GLN A 28 -6.95 70.89 10.43
N PRO A 29 -8.06 71.42 9.89
CA PRO A 29 -9.08 71.85 10.84
C PRO A 29 -10.54 71.62 10.40
N ARG A 30 -11.30 71.08 11.36
CA ARG A 30 -12.70 71.43 11.71
C ARG A 30 -13.83 70.93 10.80
N LEU A 31 -14.62 70.05 11.43
CA LEU A 31 -16.07 69.93 11.37
C LEU A 31 -16.80 71.23 10.97
N TRP A 32 -17.94 71.10 10.26
CA TRP A 32 -19.25 71.59 10.72
C TRP A 32 -20.39 70.86 9.96
N ILE A 33 -21.06 69.97 10.69
CA ILE A 33 -22.50 69.64 10.70
C ILE A 33 -23.39 70.27 9.60
N ILE A 34 -24.23 69.46 8.91
CA ILE A 34 -25.69 69.70 8.75
C ILE A 34 -26.46 68.47 8.21
N TRP A 35 -27.54 68.16 8.93
CA TRP A 35 -28.80 67.41 8.68
C TRP A 35 -29.06 66.66 7.35
N LEU A 36 -29.51 65.39 7.36
CA LEU A 36 -30.86 64.85 7.73
C LEU A 36 -32.02 65.24 6.77
N LEU A 37 -32.84 64.23 6.44
CA LEU A 37 -34.24 64.22 5.90
C LEU A 37 -34.50 63.98 4.40
N LEU A 38 -35.62 63.26 4.20
CA LEU A 38 -36.44 62.97 2.99
C LEU A 38 -36.09 61.71 2.18
N GLY A 39 -36.92 60.65 2.10
CA GLY A 39 -38.15 60.31 2.84
C GLY A 39 -39.48 60.44 2.05
N ALA A 40 -40.41 59.47 2.26
CA ALA A 40 -41.78 59.36 1.69
C ALA A 40 -41.87 59.06 0.17
N SER A 41 -42.89 58.37 -0.38
CA SER A 41 -44.04 57.57 0.13
C SER A 41 -44.56 56.61 -0.99
N PHE A 42 -45.42 55.58 -0.84
CA PHE A 42 -46.68 55.34 -0.07
C PHE A 42 -47.91 56.13 -0.62
N ILE A 43 -49.16 55.63 -0.75
CA ILE A 43 -49.81 54.32 -0.48
C ILE A 43 -51.03 54.12 -1.42
N VAL A 44 -51.40 52.87 -1.76
CA VAL A 44 -52.81 52.45 -2.06
C VAL A 44 -53.09 51.08 -1.42
N LEU A 45 -54.34 50.84 -1.01
CA LEU A 45 -54.75 49.78 -0.06
C LEU A 45 -55.82 48.80 -0.60
N THR A 46 -55.74 47.55 -0.13
CA THR A 46 -56.83 46.58 0.20
C THR A 46 -58.02 46.32 -0.74
N ALA A 47 -58.27 45.03 -1.04
CA ALA A 47 -59.64 44.47 -1.15
C ALA A 47 -59.72 42.92 -0.94
N PHE A 48 -60.32 42.51 0.19
CA PHE A 48 -61.10 41.27 0.43
C PHE A 48 -60.52 39.82 0.36
N ALA A 49 -61.23 38.97 1.12
CA ALA A 49 -61.32 37.50 1.13
C ALA A 49 -60.35 36.66 2.00
N ARG A 50 -60.85 35.51 2.46
CA ARG A 50 -60.25 34.56 3.45
C ARG A 50 -60.17 33.13 2.85
N PRO A 51 -59.41 32.21 3.44
CA PRO A 51 -58.86 31.04 2.72
C PRO A 51 -59.75 29.79 2.71
N HIS A 52 -59.56 28.91 1.72
CA HIS A 52 -59.89 27.48 1.80
C HIS A 52 -59.07 26.59 0.84
N THR A 53 -58.37 25.61 1.43
CA THR A 53 -58.15 24.19 1.05
C THR A 53 -58.39 23.64 -0.38
N TYR A 54 -57.60 22.60 -0.73
CA TYR A 54 -57.69 21.66 -1.89
C TYR A 54 -57.21 22.15 -3.26
N MET A 55 -56.70 21.31 -4.18
CA MET A 55 -55.80 20.13 -4.08
C MET A 55 -55.32 19.71 -5.49
N TRP A 56 -54.25 18.91 -5.55
CA TRP A 56 -53.64 18.28 -6.76
C TRP A 56 -53.02 19.26 -7.80
N GLY A 57 -51.98 18.86 -8.54
CA GLY A 57 -51.16 17.67 -8.34
C GLY A 57 -50.26 17.31 -9.53
N SER A 58 -49.06 16.80 -9.22
CA SER A 58 -48.27 15.94 -10.12
C SER A 58 -47.43 15.03 -9.23
N ARG A 59 -47.66 13.72 -9.33
CA ARG A 59 -47.00 12.73 -8.47
C ARG A 59 -45.64 12.39 -9.07
N VAL A 60 -44.56 12.83 -8.43
CA VAL A 60 -43.30 12.07 -8.50
C VAL A 60 -43.55 10.79 -7.70
N ALA A 61 -43.57 9.64 -8.36
CA ALA A 61 -43.64 8.37 -7.65
C ALA A 61 -42.33 8.17 -6.87
N PRO A 62 -42.37 7.69 -5.60
CA PRO A 62 -41.14 7.27 -4.94
C PRO A 62 -40.53 6.13 -5.77
N LEU A 63 -39.23 6.25 -6.09
CA LEU A 63 -38.46 5.13 -6.63
C LEU A 63 -38.66 3.93 -5.70
N GLN A 64 -39.02 2.79 -6.28
CA GLN A 64 -39.21 1.57 -5.50
C GLN A 64 -37.92 1.27 -4.75
N ALA A 65 -38.02 1.09 -3.43
CA ALA A 65 -36.93 0.54 -2.65
C ALA A 65 -36.65 -0.86 -3.21
N HIS A 66 -35.56 -0.98 -3.98
CA HIS A 66 -35.03 -2.27 -4.36
C HIS A 66 -34.51 -2.96 -3.11
N HIS A 67 -35.40 -3.65 -2.40
CA HIS A 67 -35.04 -4.77 -1.54
C HIS A 67 -34.48 -5.87 -2.45
N SER A 68 -33.20 -5.74 -2.84
CA SER A 68 -32.46 -6.87 -3.36
C SER A 68 -32.44 -7.92 -2.26
N LEU A 69 -33.13 -9.04 -2.49
CA LEU A 69 -33.02 -10.24 -1.67
C LEU A 69 -31.69 -10.96 -1.96
N LEU A 70 -30.59 -10.20 -1.82
CA LEU A 70 -29.27 -10.75 -1.57
C LEU A 70 -29.34 -11.37 -0.18
N GLY A 71 -29.40 -12.70 -0.13
CA GLY A 71 -29.45 -13.43 1.13
C GLY A 71 -28.19 -13.21 1.99
N GLU A 72 -28.23 -13.67 3.24
CA GLU A 72 -27.21 -13.44 4.26
C GLU A 72 -25.77 -13.82 3.83
N ALA A 73 -25.61 -14.67 2.82
CA ALA A 73 -24.34 -15.04 2.19
C ALA A 73 -23.63 -13.90 1.40
N ALA A 74 -24.31 -12.77 1.14
CA ALA A 74 -23.76 -11.62 0.43
C ALA A 74 -22.93 -10.68 1.32
N ILE A 75 -23.05 -10.78 2.65
CA ILE A 75 -22.24 -10.03 3.61
C ILE A 75 -21.22 -11.01 4.20
N ARG A 76 -19.97 -10.97 3.71
CA ARG A 76 -18.91 -11.91 4.09
C ARG A 76 -17.85 -11.27 5.00
N PRO A 77 -18.11 -11.03 6.31
CA PRO A 77 -17.10 -10.49 7.21
C PRO A 77 -15.90 -11.45 7.41
N MET A 78 -16.09 -12.74 7.10
CA MET A 78 -15.12 -13.80 7.31
C MET A 78 -14.94 -14.60 6.01
N ILE A 79 -13.74 -14.53 5.42
CA ILE A 79 -13.32 -15.38 4.30
C ILE A 79 -12.58 -16.58 4.90
N THR A 80 -13.26 -17.73 4.96
CA THR A 80 -12.63 -19.01 5.31
C THR A 80 -12.00 -19.63 4.05
N LEU A 81 -10.83 -20.23 4.21
CA LEU A 81 -10.05 -20.87 3.15
C LEU A 81 -10.00 -22.39 3.35
N HIS A 82 -9.73 -23.13 2.28
CA HIS A 82 -9.95 -24.58 2.19
C HIS A 82 -8.66 -25.31 1.73
N PRO A 83 -7.55 -25.24 2.51
CA PRO A 83 -6.27 -25.86 2.14
C PRO A 83 -6.39 -27.37 1.84
N GLU A 84 -7.39 -28.06 2.41
CA GLU A 84 -7.68 -29.47 2.16
C GLU A 84 -8.02 -29.79 0.68
N ASP A 85 -8.70 -28.88 -0.02
CA ASP A 85 -9.11 -29.07 -1.42
C ASP A 85 -7.99 -28.73 -2.43
N HIS A 86 -6.93 -28.05 -1.96
CA HIS A 86 -5.85 -27.53 -2.80
C HIS A 86 -4.50 -28.21 -2.53
N ALA A 87 -4.06 -28.31 -1.27
CA ALA A 87 -2.72 -28.79 -0.93
C ALA A 87 -2.50 -30.28 -1.29
N TYR A 88 -3.52 -31.12 -1.15
CA TYR A 88 -3.41 -32.58 -1.29
C TYR A 88 -3.67 -33.15 -2.69
N ARG A 89 -4.09 -32.32 -3.65
CA ARG A 89 -4.26 -32.71 -5.05
C ARG A 89 -2.97 -32.51 -5.85
N GLN A 90 -2.97 -32.96 -7.10
CA GLN A 90 -1.97 -32.53 -8.08
C GLN A 90 -2.29 -31.09 -8.54
N SER A 91 -1.32 -30.47 -9.21
CA SER A 91 -1.58 -29.22 -9.93
C SER A 91 -2.60 -29.44 -11.06
N THR A 92 -3.36 -28.39 -11.36
CA THR A 92 -4.38 -28.38 -12.41
C THR A 92 -4.45 -27.02 -13.09
N THR A 93 -5.02 -26.98 -14.29
CA THR A 93 -5.56 -25.73 -14.83
C THR A 93 -6.88 -25.41 -14.12
N GLN A 94 -7.04 -24.17 -13.66
CA GLN A 94 -8.29 -23.59 -13.19
C GLN A 94 -8.78 -22.56 -14.21
N TYR A 95 -10.08 -22.53 -14.48
CA TYR A 95 -10.70 -21.56 -15.40
C TYR A 95 -11.64 -20.66 -14.62
N LEU A 96 -11.42 -19.35 -14.71
CA LEU A 96 -12.21 -18.31 -14.05
C LEU A 96 -12.73 -17.34 -15.11
N ASP A 97 -14.00 -16.96 -15.01
CA ASP A 97 -14.63 -15.95 -15.85
C ASP A 97 -15.13 -14.81 -14.95
N TRP A 98 -14.71 -13.59 -15.25
CA TRP A 98 -14.85 -12.40 -14.41
C TRP A 98 -15.52 -11.27 -15.21
N HIS A 99 -16.76 -10.96 -14.87
CA HIS A 99 -17.44 -9.76 -15.34
C HIS A 99 -17.21 -8.62 -14.35
N VAL A 100 -16.59 -7.53 -14.83
CA VAL A 100 -16.34 -6.32 -14.03
C VAL A 100 -17.50 -5.34 -14.19
N THR A 101 -18.22 -5.07 -13.10
CA THR A 101 -19.41 -4.21 -13.05
C THR A 101 -19.23 -3.08 -12.02
N THR A 102 -20.19 -2.16 -11.91
CA THR A 102 -20.31 -1.24 -10.77
C THR A 102 -21.74 -1.22 -10.25
N ASP A 103 -21.90 -1.01 -8.94
CA ASP A 103 -23.21 -0.84 -8.30
C ASP A 103 -23.10 0.11 -7.08
N LEU A 104 -24.23 0.60 -6.60
CA LEU A 104 -24.33 1.39 -5.37
C LEU A 104 -24.41 0.45 -4.16
N ARG A 105 -23.40 0.53 -3.27
CA ARG A 105 -23.29 -0.31 -2.07
C ARG A 105 -23.09 0.55 -0.81
N ARG A 106 -23.24 -0.07 0.36
CA ARG A 106 -22.99 0.53 1.69
C ARG A 106 -22.04 -0.34 2.54
N PRO A 107 -20.74 -0.40 2.23
CA PRO A 107 -19.78 -1.23 2.98
C PRO A 107 -19.72 -0.95 4.49
N ASP A 108 -19.93 0.31 4.87
CA ASP A 108 -19.81 0.86 6.23
C ASP A 108 -21.08 1.58 6.73
N GLY A 109 -22.12 1.66 5.88
CA GLY A 109 -23.34 2.45 6.07
C GLY A 109 -23.52 3.59 5.05
N VAL A 110 -22.44 4.09 4.45
CA VAL A 110 -22.47 5.19 3.47
C VAL A 110 -22.64 4.68 2.04
N LEU A 111 -23.54 5.29 1.27
CA LEU A 111 -23.79 4.94 -0.12
C LEU A 111 -22.65 5.45 -1.02
N LYS A 112 -21.97 4.52 -1.69
CA LYS A 112 -20.93 4.80 -2.68
C LYS A 112 -21.11 3.90 -3.90
N GLN A 113 -20.81 4.40 -5.09
CA GLN A 113 -20.64 3.55 -6.28
C GLN A 113 -19.30 2.85 -6.17
N ILE A 114 -19.32 1.52 -6.17
CA ILE A 114 -18.12 0.69 -6.08
C ILE A 114 -18.05 -0.23 -7.30
N TYR A 115 -16.84 -0.67 -7.63
CA TYR A 115 -16.62 -1.72 -8.61
C TYR A 115 -16.85 -3.10 -7.99
N LEU A 116 -17.36 -4.03 -8.79
CA LEU A 116 -17.62 -5.42 -8.41
C LEU A 116 -16.98 -6.36 -9.43
N ILE A 117 -16.69 -7.59 -8.99
CA ILE A 117 -16.26 -8.69 -9.87
C ILE A 117 -17.25 -9.84 -9.65
N ASN A 118 -17.98 -10.23 -10.70
CA ASN A 118 -19.11 -11.17 -10.59
C ASN A 118 -20.13 -10.75 -9.51
N ASP A 119 -20.43 -9.44 -9.47
CA ASP A 119 -21.27 -8.75 -8.49
C ASP A 119 -20.84 -8.85 -7.00
N LEU A 120 -19.62 -9.36 -6.74
CA LEU A 120 -19.02 -9.43 -5.41
C LEU A 120 -18.11 -8.22 -5.11
N PHE A 121 -18.10 -7.81 -3.84
CA PHE A 121 -17.08 -6.96 -3.23
C PHE A 121 -16.75 -7.47 -1.82
N PRO A 122 -15.47 -7.73 -1.47
CA PRO A 122 -14.30 -7.75 -2.36
C PRO A 122 -14.46 -8.77 -3.49
N GLY A 123 -13.58 -8.70 -4.50
CA GLY A 123 -13.57 -9.66 -5.59
C GLY A 123 -13.40 -11.11 -5.10
N PRO A 124 -13.82 -12.11 -5.90
CA PRO A 124 -13.74 -13.51 -5.52
C PRO A 124 -12.31 -13.92 -5.15
N THR A 125 -12.14 -14.47 -3.95
CA THR A 125 -10.86 -15.06 -3.52
C THR A 125 -10.51 -16.23 -4.44
N ILE A 126 -9.32 -16.18 -5.04
CA ILE A 126 -8.73 -17.32 -5.73
C ILE A 126 -8.02 -18.18 -4.68
N GLU A 127 -8.37 -19.46 -4.60
CA GLU A 127 -7.56 -20.46 -3.92
C GLU A 127 -6.85 -21.33 -4.97
N ALA A 128 -5.55 -21.54 -4.80
CA ALA A 128 -4.70 -22.24 -5.75
C ALA A 128 -3.66 -23.09 -5.03
N ARG A 129 -2.85 -23.82 -5.80
CA ARG A 129 -1.73 -24.63 -5.34
C ARG A 129 -0.49 -24.27 -6.17
N SER A 130 0.71 -24.33 -5.59
CA SER A 130 1.96 -24.18 -6.37
C SER A 130 1.96 -25.13 -7.58
N GLY A 131 2.32 -24.61 -8.75
CA GLY A 131 2.26 -25.35 -10.02
C GLY A 131 0.88 -25.42 -10.70
N ASP A 132 -0.20 -24.85 -10.14
CA ASP A 132 -1.45 -24.66 -10.88
C ASP A 132 -1.29 -23.65 -12.03
N THR A 133 -2.13 -23.76 -13.07
CA THR A 133 -2.29 -22.70 -14.08
C THR A 133 -3.65 -22.04 -13.91
N LEU A 134 -3.70 -20.72 -13.76
CA LEU A 134 -4.94 -19.94 -13.72
C LEU A 134 -5.19 -19.32 -15.11
N ILE A 135 -6.32 -19.67 -15.72
CA ILE A 135 -6.83 -19.05 -16.95
C ILE A 135 -7.99 -18.14 -16.54
N ILE A 136 -7.76 -16.84 -16.51
CA ILE A 136 -8.71 -15.85 -15.98
C ILE A 136 -9.17 -14.94 -17.13
N THR A 137 -10.39 -15.19 -17.61
CA THR A 137 -11.06 -14.35 -18.61
C THR A 137 -11.68 -13.16 -17.89
N VAL A 138 -11.17 -11.96 -18.17
CA VAL A 138 -11.68 -10.71 -17.60
C VAL A 138 -12.44 -9.95 -18.67
N THR A 139 -13.76 -9.85 -18.51
CA THR A 139 -14.66 -9.08 -19.37
C THR A 139 -14.99 -7.75 -18.69
N ASN A 140 -14.66 -6.64 -19.34
CA ASN A 140 -14.97 -5.31 -18.83
C ASN A 140 -16.40 -4.90 -19.24
N ALA A 141 -17.36 -4.97 -18.31
CA ALA A 141 -18.75 -4.56 -18.53
C ALA A 141 -19.05 -3.12 -18.05
N LEU A 142 -18.01 -2.31 -17.79
CA LEU A 142 -18.12 -0.89 -17.49
C LEU A 142 -18.43 -0.08 -18.75
N LYS A 143 -18.85 1.19 -18.58
CA LYS A 143 -19.29 2.05 -19.69
C LYS A 143 -18.18 2.92 -20.28
N GLU A 144 -17.31 3.45 -19.43
CA GLU A 144 -16.36 4.54 -19.78
C GLU A 144 -14.93 4.26 -19.29
N GLU A 145 -14.74 3.22 -18.48
CA GLU A 145 -13.54 3.00 -17.69
C GLU A 145 -12.85 1.71 -18.12
N SER A 146 -11.59 1.81 -18.51
CA SER A 146 -10.74 0.63 -18.78
C SER A 146 -10.15 0.07 -17.49
N VAL A 147 -9.84 -1.23 -17.47
CA VAL A 147 -9.30 -1.95 -16.31
C VAL A 147 -8.14 -2.88 -16.69
N SER A 148 -7.25 -3.20 -15.74
CA SER A 148 -6.26 -4.28 -15.85
C SER A 148 -6.00 -4.83 -14.45
N PHE A 149 -5.65 -6.10 -14.31
CA PHE A 149 -5.46 -6.75 -13.01
C PHE A 149 -4.01 -7.21 -12.82
N HIS A 150 -3.40 -6.77 -11.72
CA HIS A 150 -2.06 -7.16 -11.30
C HIS A 150 -2.12 -8.20 -10.17
N TRP A 151 -1.13 -9.11 -10.15
CA TRP A 151 -1.06 -10.31 -9.32
C TRP A 151 0.00 -10.13 -8.23
N HIS A 152 -0.26 -9.24 -7.28
CA HIS A 152 0.71 -8.68 -6.34
C HIS A 152 1.58 -9.74 -5.66
N GLY A 153 2.88 -9.69 -5.93
CA GLY A 153 3.92 -10.55 -5.37
C GLY A 153 4.08 -11.92 -6.07
N LEU A 154 3.14 -12.33 -6.92
CA LEU A 154 3.26 -13.55 -7.71
C LEU A 154 4.28 -13.32 -8.84
N HIS A 155 5.21 -14.26 -9.04
CA HIS A 155 6.12 -14.20 -10.19
C HIS A 155 5.39 -14.79 -11.40
N VAL A 156 5.17 -13.94 -12.40
CA VAL A 156 4.40 -14.26 -13.62
C VAL A 156 5.24 -13.97 -14.86
N ALA A 157 4.80 -14.44 -16.03
CA ALA A 157 5.35 -13.98 -17.30
C ALA A 157 5.02 -12.49 -17.50
N ASN A 158 5.98 -11.69 -17.97
CA ASN A 158 5.86 -10.23 -17.95
C ASN A 158 4.64 -9.68 -18.71
N ALA A 159 4.26 -10.27 -19.85
CA ALA A 159 3.03 -9.91 -20.59
C ALA A 159 1.70 -10.19 -19.85
N MET A 160 1.73 -10.90 -18.73
CA MET A 160 0.57 -11.23 -17.88
C MET A 160 0.57 -10.46 -16.55
N ASP A 161 1.53 -9.55 -16.35
CA ASP A 161 1.73 -8.82 -15.09
C ASP A 161 0.60 -7.87 -14.70
N GLY A 162 -0.14 -7.30 -15.66
CA GLY A 162 -1.26 -6.41 -15.37
C GLY A 162 -0.95 -4.92 -15.38
N ALA A 163 0.31 -4.49 -15.34
CA ALA A 163 0.67 -3.08 -15.38
C ALA A 163 0.25 -2.39 -16.70
N THR A 164 -0.83 -1.59 -16.63
CA THR A 164 -1.37 -0.79 -17.74
C THR A 164 -0.27 0.07 -18.40
N GLY A 165 -0.09 -0.10 -19.72
CA GLY A 165 0.88 0.68 -20.51
C GLY A 165 2.33 0.20 -20.40
N ILE A 166 2.62 -0.82 -19.58
CA ILE A 166 3.95 -1.42 -19.47
C ILE A 166 3.92 -2.82 -20.07
N SER A 167 3.20 -3.74 -19.44
CA SER A 167 3.07 -5.14 -19.88
C SER A 167 1.88 -5.39 -20.80
N GLN A 168 0.82 -4.58 -20.71
CA GLN A 168 -0.37 -4.75 -21.56
C GLN A 168 -1.13 -3.45 -21.82
N PHE A 169 -2.00 -3.47 -22.83
CA PHE A 169 -3.07 -2.49 -22.97
C PHE A 169 -4.10 -2.65 -21.84
N PRO A 170 -4.74 -1.55 -21.37
CA PRO A 170 -5.87 -1.65 -20.46
C PRO A 170 -7.10 -2.19 -21.20
N ILE A 171 -7.86 -3.07 -20.55
CA ILE A 171 -9.06 -3.70 -21.10
C ILE A 171 -10.14 -2.64 -21.25
N ALA A 172 -10.42 -2.21 -22.49
CA ALA A 172 -11.40 -1.18 -22.79
C ALA A 172 -12.85 -1.60 -22.44
N PRO A 173 -13.77 -0.65 -22.23
CA PRO A 173 -15.21 -0.92 -22.07
C PRO A 173 -15.77 -1.85 -23.16
N GLY A 174 -16.44 -2.93 -22.74
CA GLY A 174 -16.95 -3.99 -23.62
C GLY A 174 -15.90 -4.97 -24.15
N GLY A 175 -14.61 -4.73 -23.87
CA GLY A 175 -13.50 -5.61 -24.22
C GLY A 175 -13.28 -6.73 -23.21
N HIS A 176 -12.39 -7.67 -23.56
CA HIS A 176 -11.96 -8.74 -22.68
C HIS A 176 -10.46 -9.02 -22.84
N PHE A 177 -9.86 -9.67 -21.84
CA PHE A 177 -8.47 -10.17 -21.87
C PHE A 177 -8.40 -11.50 -21.09
N VAL A 178 -7.48 -12.38 -21.47
CA VAL A 178 -7.30 -13.69 -20.81
C VAL A 178 -5.91 -13.76 -20.18
N TYR A 179 -5.86 -13.65 -18.85
CA TYR A 179 -4.63 -13.88 -18.10
C TYR A 179 -4.33 -15.38 -18.05
N ASN A 180 -3.10 -15.77 -18.40
CA ASN A 180 -2.61 -17.14 -18.33
C ASN A 180 -1.43 -17.21 -17.36
N LEU A 181 -1.70 -17.55 -16.11
CA LEU A 181 -0.76 -17.49 -15.01
C LEU A 181 -0.38 -18.91 -14.58
N THR A 182 0.83 -19.38 -14.89
CA THR A 182 1.34 -20.62 -14.29
C THR A 182 2.11 -20.28 -13.03
N ILE A 183 1.59 -20.72 -11.89
CA ILE A 183 2.15 -20.44 -10.57
C ILE A 183 3.46 -21.24 -10.40
N PRO A 184 4.60 -20.61 -10.05
CA PRO A 184 5.86 -21.33 -9.82
C PRO A 184 5.73 -22.44 -8.78
N ALA A 185 6.53 -23.50 -8.92
CA ALA A 185 6.46 -24.68 -8.05
C ALA A 185 6.96 -24.42 -6.61
N ASP A 186 7.71 -23.34 -6.43
CA ASP A 186 8.35 -22.84 -5.22
C ASP A 186 7.60 -21.65 -4.57
N GLN A 187 6.61 -21.06 -5.25
CA GLN A 187 5.78 -20.01 -4.67
C GLN A 187 4.53 -20.59 -3.96
N SER A 188 4.37 -20.25 -2.69
CA SER A 188 3.18 -20.54 -1.87
C SER A 188 3.06 -19.51 -0.74
N GLY A 189 1.84 -19.13 -0.38
CA GLY A 189 1.57 -18.14 0.67
C GLY A 189 0.35 -17.28 0.38
N THR A 190 0.40 -16.04 0.88
CA THR A 190 -0.68 -15.04 0.79
C THR A 190 -0.30 -13.94 -0.19
N PHE A 191 -0.96 -13.97 -1.34
CA PHE A 191 -0.93 -12.94 -2.38
C PHE A 191 -2.29 -12.26 -2.45
N TRP A 192 -2.44 -11.33 -3.38
CA TRP A 192 -3.71 -10.70 -3.69
C TRP A 192 -3.68 -10.19 -5.13
N TYR A 193 -4.84 -9.80 -5.65
CA TYR A 193 -4.92 -9.13 -6.94
C TYR A 193 -5.65 -7.80 -6.79
N HIS A 194 -5.30 -6.84 -7.63
CA HIS A 194 -5.96 -5.54 -7.67
C HIS A 194 -5.91 -4.90 -9.05
N SER A 195 -6.78 -3.92 -9.29
CA SER A 195 -6.69 -3.11 -10.49
C SER A 195 -5.38 -2.34 -10.54
N HIS A 196 -4.76 -2.30 -11.72
CA HIS A 196 -3.58 -1.49 -12.02
C HIS A 196 -3.88 -0.38 -13.05
N THR A 197 -5.16 -0.02 -13.22
CA THR A 197 -5.59 1.15 -14.02
C THR A 197 -6.09 2.28 -13.11
N GLY A 198 -5.30 3.36 -13.04
CA GLY A 198 -5.65 4.58 -12.29
C GLY A 198 -5.80 4.33 -10.79
N VAL A 199 -6.92 4.80 -10.22
CA VAL A 199 -7.21 4.76 -8.77
C VAL A 199 -8.39 3.83 -8.41
N SER A 200 -8.85 3.01 -9.35
CA SER A 200 -10.03 2.13 -9.19
C SER A 200 -9.90 1.07 -8.08
N ARG A 201 -8.68 0.79 -7.59
CA ARG A 201 -8.43 -0.04 -6.40
C ARG A 201 -9.15 0.49 -5.15
N ALA A 202 -9.10 1.81 -4.90
CA ALA A 202 -9.73 2.44 -3.72
C ALA A 202 -11.27 2.54 -3.80
N ASP A 203 -11.84 2.18 -4.96
CA ASP A 203 -13.28 2.09 -5.20
C ASP A 203 -13.74 0.62 -5.33
N GLY A 204 -12.85 -0.36 -5.07
CA GLY A 204 -13.23 -1.75 -4.81
C GLY A 204 -12.63 -2.83 -5.73
N LEU A 205 -11.84 -2.48 -6.75
CA LEU A 205 -11.17 -3.48 -7.60
C LEU A 205 -9.96 -4.13 -6.91
N TYR A 206 -10.23 -5.06 -6.01
CA TYR A 206 -9.25 -5.99 -5.41
C TYR A 206 -9.90 -7.27 -4.88
N GLY A 207 -9.11 -8.32 -4.70
CA GLY A 207 -9.53 -9.59 -4.09
C GLY A 207 -8.34 -10.46 -3.66
N GLY A 208 -8.63 -11.55 -2.96
CA GLY A 208 -7.60 -12.44 -2.40
C GLY A 208 -7.02 -13.44 -3.41
N LEU A 209 -5.75 -13.80 -3.25
CA LEU A 209 -5.09 -14.89 -3.98
C LEU A 209 -4.25 -15.71 -3.02
N VAL A 210 -4.71 -16.89 -2.63
CA VAL A 210 -3.99 -17.78 -1.70
C VAL A 210 -3.46 -18.98 -2.46
N VAL A 211 -2.15 -19.22 -2.33
CA VAL A 211 -1.46 -20.34 -3.00
C VAL A 211 -1.01 -21.33 -1.93
N HIS A 212 -1.70 -22.45 -1.83
CA HIS A 212 -1.43 -23.48 -0.84
C HIS A 212 -0.23 -24.35 -1.23
N ALA A 213 0.68 -24.58 -0.27
CA ALA A 213 1.87 -25.40 -0.48
C ALA A 213 1.50 -26.88 -0.73
N PRO A 214 2.20 -27.59 -1.63
CA PRO A 214 1.94 -29.01 -1.90
C PRO A 214 2.16 -29.91 -0.67
N ALA A 215 1.08 -30.56 -0.20
CA ALA A 215 1.14 -31.48 0.93
C ALA A 215 1.59 -32.89 0.49
N SER A 216 2.58 -33.46 1.19
CA SER A 216 3.00 -34.83 0.91
C SER A 216 2.01 -35.85 1.50
N ARG A 217 1.72 -36.92 0.75
CA ARG A 217 0.99 -38.10 1.25
C ARG A 217 1.94 -39.28 1.30
N SER A 218 2.27 -39.76 2.51
CA SER A 218 3.04 -41.00 2.66
C SER A 218 2.26 -42.18 2.06
N THR A 219 2.89 -42.88 1.12
CA THR A 219 2.30 -44.01 0.38
C THR A 219 2.41 -45.35 1.11
N VAL A 220 2.97 -45.37 2.32
CA VAL A 220 3.22 -46.60 3.09
C VAL A 220 1.93 -47.14 3.72
N ARG A 221 1.24 -48.00 2.98
CA ARG A 221 0.03 -48.72 3.40
C ARG A 221 0.22 -49.44 4.73
N GLY A 222 -0.31 -48.88 5.82
CA GLY A 222 -0.27 -49.46 7.16
C GLY A 222 0.40 -48.59 8.22
N LEU A 223 1.14 -47.54 7.82
CA LEU A 223 1.51 -46.45 8.71
C LEU A 223 0.42 -45.37 8.69
N LEU A 224 0.19 -44.71 9.83
CA LEU A 224 -0.63 -43.50 9.86
C LEU A 224 0.03 -42.44 8.96
N PRO A 225 -0.73 -41.72 8.11
CA PRO A 225 -0.16 -40.76 7.18
C PRO A 225 0.44 -39.57 7.95
N GLN A 226 1.76 -39.58 8.11
CA GLN A 226 2.54 -38.37 8.36
C GLN A 226 2.55 -37.57 7.05
N SER A 227 1.56 -36.69 6.91
CA SER A 227 1.54 -35.70 5.83
C SER A 227 2.34 -34.47 6.25
N ASN A 228 3.37 -34.13 5.46
CA ASN A 228 4.00 -32.82 5.60
C ASN A 228 3.08 -31.82 4.89
N SER A 229 2.50 -30.91 5.65
CA SER A 229 1.52 -29.90 5.22
C SER A 229 1.51 -28.77 6.25
N ASP A 230 1.36 -27.52 5.83
CA ASP A 230 1.41 -26.32 6.68
C ASP A 230 0.62 -26.44 7.99
N ALA A 231 -0.62 -26.91 7.94
CA ALA A 231 -1.48 -27.15 9.11
C ALA A 231 -0.80 -28.02 10.19
N ARG A 232 0.00 -29.01 9.77
CA ARG A 232 0.77 -29.92 10.63
C ARG A 232 2.15 -29.37 11.01
N HIS A 233 2.70 -28.45 10.23
CA HIS A 233 3.99 -27.81 10.49
C HIS A 233 3.87 -26.67 11.49
N TYR A 234 2.92 -25.75 11.27
CA TYR A 234 2.67 -24.58 12.11
C TYR A 234 1.62 -24.82 13.20
N GLY A 235 0.86 -25.94 13.14
CA GLY A 235 -0.04 -26.37 14.21
C GLY A 235 -1.40 -25.65 14.25
N TYR A 236 -2.06 -25.49 13.11
CA TYR A 236 -3.39 -24.90 13.00
C TYR A 236 -4.41 -25.87 12.39
N GLU A 237 -5.69 -25.58 12.62
CA GLU A 237 -6.83 -26.39 12.15
C GLU A 237 -7.65 -25.68 11.07
N LYS A 238 -7.64 -24.34 11.03
CA LYS A 238 -8.44 -23.53 10.12
C LYS A 238 -7.68 -22.31 9.62
N GLU A 239 -8.10 -21.79 8.47
CA GLU A 239 -7.51 -20.61 7.84
C GLU A 239 -8.57 -19.51 7.61
N LEU A 240 -8.18 -18.26 7.86
CA LEU A 240 -9.00 -17.07 7.55
C LEU A 240 -8.17 -16.03 6.78
N LEU A 241 -8.78 -15.44 5.75
CA LEU A 241 -8.25 -14.27 5.05
C LEU A 241 -8.92 -12.98 5.55
N LEU A 242 -8.10 -11.96 5.84
CA LEU A 242 -8.50 -10.61 6.20
C LEU A 242 -7.94 -9.63 5.17
N LEU A 243 -8.77 -9.23 4.21
CA LEU A 243 -8.51 -8.09 3.32
C LEU A 243 -8.88 -6.82 4.08
N ILE A 244 -7.89 -6.08 4.58
CA ILE A 244 -8.11 -4.84 5.36
C ILE A 244 -7.60 -3.65 4.55
N GLY A 245 -8.30 -2.54 4.56
CA GLY A 245 -7.89 -1.34 3.82
C GLY A 245 -8.66 -0.10 4.21
N ASP A 246 -8.01 1.06 4.12
CA ASP A 246 -8.67 2.36 4.26
C ASP A 246 -9.80 2.57 3.24
N TRP A 247 -10.74 3.44 3.58
CA TRP A 247 -11.95 3.69 2.81
C TRP A 247 -12.31 5.17 2.75
N TYR A 248 -12.71 5.61 1.56
CA TYR A 248 -13.12 6.97 1.25
C TYR A 248 -14.56 6.98 0.77
N HIS A 249 -15.38 7.93 1.23
CA HIS A 249 -16.78 8.06 0.81
C HIS A 249 -16.92 8.71 -0.57
N TRP A 250 -15.94 9.51 -0.99
CA TRP A 250 -15.86 10.03 -2.35
C TRP A 250 -15.32 8.96 -3.33
N PRO A 251 -15.66 9.05 -4.63
CA PRO A 251 -14.98 8.29 -5.69
C PRO A 251 -13.48 8.61 -5.68
N ALA A 252 -12.63 7.60 -5.87
CA ALA A 252 -11.18 7.76 -5.78
C ALA A 252 -10.63 8.76 -6.82
N LYS A 253 -11.29 8.89 -7.97
CA LYS A 253 -10.98 9.93 -8.97
C LYS A 253 -11.13 11.36 -8.43
N GLU A 254 -12.15 11.61 -7.61
CA GLU A 254 -12.36 12.93 -6.98
C GLU A 254 -11.37 13.17 -5.84
N VAL A 255 -11.01 12.12 -5.09
CA VAL A 255 -9.95 12.17 -4.06
C VAL A 255 -8.59 12.51 -4.69
N LEU A 256 -8.24 11.89 -5.83
CA LEU A 256 -7.04 12.21 -6.61
C LEU A 256 -7.10 13.63 -7.18
N ALA A 257 -8.25 14.06 -7.73
CA ALA A 257 -8.41 15.41 -8.27
C ALA A 257 -8.24 16.48 -7.18
N TRP A 258 -8.75 16.23 -5.97
CA TRP A 258 -8.50 17.06 -4.79
C TRP A 258 -7.03 17.07 -4.39
N TYR A 259 -6.39 15.89 -4.31
CA TYR A 259 -4.97 15.75 -3.97
C TYR A 259 -4.08 16.57 -4.91
N MET A 260 -4.41 16.55 -6.21
CA MET A 260 -3.73 17.26 -7.28
C MET A 260 -3.99 18.77 -7.33
N THR A 261 -4.81 19.34 -6.44
CA THR A 261 -4.97 20.80 -6.39
C THR A 261 -3.71 21.48 -5.81
N PRO A 262 -3.26 22.62 -6.38
CA PRO A 262 -2.18 23.42 -5.76
C PRO A 262 -2.52 23.88 -4.34
N ALA A 263 -3.81 24.01 -4.01
CA ALA A 263 -4.31 24.37 -2.68
C ALA A 263 -4.13 23.26 -1.63
N ASN A 264 -4.09 21.98 -2.05
CA ASN A 264 -3.82 20.85 -1.15
C ASN A 264 -2.34 20.81 -0.69
N ILE A 265 -1.43 21.55 -1.34
CA ILE A 265 0.00 21.61 -1.01
C ILE A 265 0.69 20.24 -0.83
N GLY A 266 0.18 19.18 -1.46
CA GLY A 266 0.70 17.81 -1.34
C GLY A 266 0.53 17.24 0.08
N LEU A 267 -0.68 17.31 0.61
CA LEU A 267 -1.10 16.60 1.83
C LEU A 267 -1.87 15.35 1.43
N ASP A 268 -1.54 14.21 2.02
CA ASP A 268 -2.16 12.94 1.67
C ASP A 268 -3.63 12.91 2.13
N PRO A 269 -4.57 12.39 1.31
CA PRO A 269 -5.98 12.42 1.64
C PRO A 269 -6.26 11.45 2.77
N VAL A 270 -6.61 11.95 3.95
CA VAL A 270 -6.96 11.12 5.10
C VAL A 270 -8.31 10.43 4.84
N PRO A 271 -8.42 9.09 5.02
CA PRO A 271 -9.64 8.35 4.76
C PRO A 271 -10.77 8.68 5.74
N ASP A 272 -11.98 8.20 5.44
CA ASP A 272 -13.19 8.41 6.24
C ASP A 272 -13.43 7.25 7.22
N THR A 273 -13.08 6.01 6.83
CA THR A 273 -13.04 4.84 7.71
C THR A 273 -12.08 3.78 7.14
N PHE A 274 -12.20 2.52 7.54
CA PHE A 274 -11.58 1.37 6.89
C PHE A 274 -12.55 0.17 6.86
N LEU A 275 -12.27 -0.79 5.99
CA LEU A 275 -13.06 -2.03 5.84
C LEU A 275 -12.23 -3.26 6.22
N ILE A 276 -12.91 -4.32 6.65
CA ILE A 276 -12.40 -5.68 6.80
C ILE A 276 -13.28 -6.60 5.95
N ASN A 277 -12.71 -7.27 4.95
CA ASN A 277 -13.42 -8.12 4.00
C ASN A 277 -14.63 -7.41 3.35
N GLY A 278 -14.47 -6.12 3.02
CA GLY A 278 -15.51 -5.28 2.41
C GLY A 278 -16.64 -4.82 3.34
N VAL A 279 -16.52 -5.07 4.65
CA VAL A 279 -17.47 -4.64 5.68
C VAL A 279 -16.77 -3.73 6.69
N GLY A 280 -17.40 -2.62 7.07
CA GLY A 280 -16.86 -1.69 8.06
C GLY A 280 -17.94 -1.02 8.88
N TYR A 281 -17.58 0.08 9.53
CA TYR A 281 -18.52 0.90 10.30
C TYR A 281 -18.18 2.38 10.13
N PHE A 282 -19.22 3.19 9.93
CA PHE A 282 -19.14 4.63 10.00
C PHE A 282 -20.28 5.19 10.87
N ASN A 283 -19.95 6.18 11.71
CA ASN A 283 -20.93 6.86 12.55
C ASN A 283 -21.61 7.97 11.71
N CYS A 284 -22.86 7.76 11.29
CA CYS A 284 -23.59 8.76 10.51
C CYS A 284 -23.72 10.12 11.22
N SER A 285 -23.76 10.13 12.55
CA SER A 285 -23.76 11.37 13.35
C SER A 285 -22.42 12.14 13.32
N ALA A 286 -21.35 11.55 12.76
CA ALA A 286 -20.06 12.18 12.49
C ALA A 286 -19.91 12.69 11.04
N ALA A 287 -20.92 12.52 10.18
CA ALA A 287 -20.91 13.09 8.83
C ALA A 287 -20.86 14.63 8.87
N THR A 288 -19.91 15.24 8.15
CA THR A 288 -19.77 16.71 8.19
C THR A 288 -20.82 17.41 7.33
N ILE A 289 -21.41 18.50 7.81
CA ILE A 289 -22.41 19.29 7.06
C ILE A 289 -21.84 19.83 5.74
N ALA A 290 -20.53 20.07 5.66
CA ALA A 290 -19.83 20.52 4.46
C ALA A 290 -19.58 19.41 3.42
N ARG A 291 -19.75 18.14 3.79
CA ARG A 291 -19.64 16.97 2.90
C ARG A 291 -20.79 15.99 3.22
N PRO A 292 -22.04 16.32 2.83
CA PRO A 292 -23.18 15.46 3.10
C PRO A 292 -23.03 14.12 2.38
N VAL A 293 -23.16 13.03 3.14
CA VAL A 293 -23.16 11.66 2.63
C VAL A 293 -24.52 11.02 2.89
N ASP A 294 -24.99 10.19 1.97
CA ASP A 294 -26.14 9.31 2.22
C ASP A 294 -25.68 8.18 3.15
N CYS A 295 -26.01 8.29 4.44
CA CYS A 295 -25.58 7.36 5.48
C CYS A 295 -26.79 6.75 6.20
N VAL A 296 -26.74 5.43 6.41
CA VAL A 296 -27.72 4.68 7.22
C VAL A 296 -26.96 3.95 8.32
N GLU A 297 -27.29 4.22 9.59
CA GLU A 297 -26.70 3.51 10.72
C GLU A 297 -27.13 2.04 10.69
N GLN A 298 -26.17 1.13 10.51
CA GLN A 298 -26.44 -0.32 10.41
C GLN A 298 -25.99 -1.06 11.68
N PRO A 299 -26.87 -1.26 12.69
CA PRO A 299 -26.51 -1.88 13.97
C PRO A 299 -26.15 -3.38 13.89
N VAL A 300 -26.24 -3.99 12.71
CA VAL A 300 -26.01 -5.42 12.46
C VAL A 300 -24.63 -5.69 11.81
N ASN A 301 -24.02 -4.67 11.18
CA ASN A 301 -22.88 -4.86 10.27
C ASN A 301 -21.50 -4.53 10.87
N THR A 302 -21.35 -4.40 12.19
CA THR A 302 -19.99 -4.35 12.78
C THR A 302 -19.28 -5.66 12.46
N PRO A 303 -18.17 -5.67 11.68
CA PRO A 303 -17.52 -6.93 11.30
C PRO A 303 -17.05 -7.66 12.56
N PHE A 304 -17.21 -8.99 12.55
CA PHE A 304 -16.81 -9.85 13.65
C PHE A 304 -16.10 -11.07 13.10
N LEU A 305 -15.05 -11.50 13.78
CA LEU A 305 -14.45 -12.80 13.53
C LEU A 305 -15.23 -13.81 14.37
N LYS A 306 -15.67 -14.92 13.76
CA LYS A 306 -16.38 -15.98 14.49
C LYS A 306 -15.41 -17.13 14.73
N MET A 307 -14.53 -16.97 15.71
CA MET A 307 -13.53 -17.97 16.04
C MET A 307 -14.13 -19.06 16.93
N ASP A 308 -13.86 -20.31 16.60
CA ASP A 308 -14.27 -21.46 17.41
C ASP A 308 -13.38 -21.62 18.66
N PHE A 309 -13.98 -22.02 19.78
CA PHE A 309 -13.25 -22.15 21.04
C PHE A 309 -12.28 -23.34 21.02
N GLY A 310 -11.04 -23.10 21.46
CA GLY A 310 -9.99 -24.12 21.55
C GLY A 310 -9.28 -24.44 20.23
N VAL A 311 -9.71 -23.84 19.11
CA VAL A 311 -9.20 -24.09 17.76
C VAL A 311 -8.08 -23.10 17.41
N ALA A 312 -6.97 -23.59 16.85
CA ALA A 312 -5.88 -22.74 16.35
C ALA A 312 -6.11 -22.32 14.89
N TYR A 313 -5.95 -21.02 14.61
CA TYR A 313 -6.22 -20.43 13.29
C TYR A 313 -4.94 -19.85 12.66
N ARG A 314 -4.70 -20.13 11.37
CA ARG A 314 -3.82 -19.30 10.53
C ARG A 314 -4.63 -18.09 10.04
N ILE A 315 -4.22 -16.90 10.45
CA ILE A 315 -4.80 -15.65 9.98
C ILE A 315 -3.85 -15.06 8.93
N ARG A 316 -4.37 -14.90 7.72
CA ARG A 316 -3.69 -14.27 6.57
C ARG A 316 -4.21 -12.84 6.43
N VAL A 317 -3.34 -11.84 6.49
CA VAL A 317 -3.74 -10.42 6.46
C VAL A 317 -3.09 -9.72 5.27
N VAL A 318 -3.90 -8.98 4.51
CA VAL A 318 -3.47 -8.18 3.35
C VAL A 318 -3.83 -6.73 3.62
N ASN A 319 -2.86 -5.80 3.52
CA ASN A 319 -3.19 -4.38 3.46
C ASN A 319 -3.52 -3.98 2.01
N THR A 320 -4.82 -3.97 1.72
CA THR A 320 -5.44 -3.57 0.45
C THR A 320 -5.61 -2.04 0.32
N GLY A 321 -5.34 -1.28 1.39
CA GLY A 321 -5.61 0.15 1.52
C GLY A 321 -4.79 1.05 0.59
N SER A 322 -5.30 2.25 0.36
CA SER A 322 -4.79 3.25 -0.57
C SER A 322 -3.62 4.06 -0.01
N LEU A 323 -3.53 4.20 1.32
CA LEU A 323 -2.60 5.10 2.01
C LEU A 323 -2.14 4.56 3.36
N ALA A 324 -3.05 4.09 4.21
CA ALA A 324 -2.78 3.88 5.61
C ALA A 324 -2.06 2.54 5.88
N GLY A 325 -0.99 2.58 6.68
CA GLY A 325 -0.50 1.38 7.35
C GLY A 325 -1.49 0.91 8.42
N LEU A 326 -1.41 -0.36 8.83
CA LEU A 326 -2.27 -0.92 9.88
C LEU A 326 -1.50 -1.74 10.90
N SER A 327 -2.00 -1.78 12.14
CA SER A 327 -1.56 -2.70 13.19
C SER A 327 -2.76 -3.42 13.80
N LEU A 328 -2.56 -4.67 14.21
CA LEU A 328 -3.57 -5.45 14.93
C LEU A 328 -3.19 -5.55 16.42
N VAL A 329 -4.20 -5.61 17.29
CA VAL A 329 -4.07 -5.91 18.72
C VAL A 329 -5.19 -6.89 19.12
N PHE A 330 -4.85 -7.97 19.80
CA PHE A 330 -5.81 -8.96 20.30
C PHE A 330 -5.88 -8.90 21.84
N ASP A 331 -7.08 -9.08 22.39
CA ASP A 331 -7.33 -9.00 23.84
C ASP A 331 -6.60 -10.14 24.57
N LYS A 332 -6.87 -11.40 24.18
CA LYS A 332 -6.46 -12.58 24.96
C LYS A 332 -5.59 -13.58 24.22
N GLU A 333 -5.82 -13.73 22.93
CA GLU A 333 -5.08 -14.62 22.03
C GLU A 333 -3.61 -14.20 21.92
N GLN A 334 -2.77 -15.13 21.47
CA GLN A 334 -1.35 -14.88 21.25
C GLN A 334 -0.98 -15.12 19.79
N LEU A 335 -0.08 -14.28 19.28
CA LEU A 335 0.36 -14.25 17.90
C LEU A 335 1.69 -14.97 17.74
N ASN A 336 1.78 -15.85 16.75
CA ASN A 336 3.04 -16.39 16.25
C ASN A 336 3.15 -16.10 14.76
N LEU A 337 3.96 -15.10 14.38
CA LEU A 337 4.19 -14.74 12.98
C LEU A 337 4.93 -15.89 12.26
N ILE A 338 4.45 -16.27 11.06
CA ILE A 338 5.03 -17.37 10.27
C ILE A 338 5.51 -16.94 8.88
N GLN A 339 4.82 -16.00 8.21
CA GLN A 339 5.27 -15.47 6.91
C GLN A 339 4.97 -13.97 6.79
N VAL A 340 5.80 -13.25 6.03
CA VAL A 340 5.52 -11.87 5.56
C VAL A 340 5.80 -11.82 4.07
N ASP A 341 4.90 -11.24 3.28
CA ASP A 341 4.93 -11.24 1.80
C ASP A 341 5.10 -12.65 1.18
N SER A 342 4.41 -13.66 1.74
CA SER A 342 4.55 -15.10 1.41
C SER A 342 5.91 -15.74 1.70
N VAL A 343 6.81 -15.03 2.40
CA VAL A 343 8.13 -15.55 2.76
C VAL A 343 8.21 -15.87 4.25
N ASP A 344 8.58 -17.11 4.57
CA ASP A 344 8.82 -17.61 5.93
C ASP A 344 9.74 -16.70 6.75
N VAL A 345 9.42 -16.49 8.02
CA VAL A 345 10.24 -15.74 8.99
C VAL A 345 11.06 -16.64 9.92
N ASP A 346 12.07 -16.07 10.56
CA ASP A 346 12.76 -16.71 11.69
C ASP A 346 11.77 -16.95 12.87
N PRO A 347 11.49 -18.21 13.28
CA PRO A 347 10.51 -18.51 14.31
C PRO A 347 10.94 -18.14 15.75
N LEU A 348 12.19 -17.69 15.96
CA LEU A 348 12.76 -17.54 17.30
C LEU A 348 12.35 -16.25 18.06
N GLN A 349 11.61 -15.33 17.45
CA GLN A 349 11.64 -13.92 17.91
C GLN A 349 10.49 -13.45 18.83
N HIS A 350 9.33 -14.11 18.87
CA HIS A 350 8.09 -13.45 19.35
C HIS A 350 7.17 -14.25 20.30
N HIS A 351 7.70 -14.80 21.39
CA HIS A 351 6.84 -15.37 22.45
C HIS A 351 5.94 -14.31 23.12
N TYR A 352 4.69 -14.70 23.43
CA TYR A 352 3.70 -13.90 24.20
C TYR A 352 3.27 -12.55 23.59
N SER A 353 3.41 -12.36 22.27
CA SER A 353 2.93 -11.15 21.59
C SER A 353 1.41 -11.15 21.40
N ASN A 354 0.77 -9.98 21.58
CA ASN A 354 -0.65 -9.77 21.28
C ASN A 354 -0.91 -8.64 20.27
N SER A 355 0.15 -7.99 19.76
CA SER A 355 0.06 -7.00 18.68
C SER A 355 1.07 -7.28 17.57
N ILE A 356 0.74 -6.85 16.34
CA ILE A 356 1.59 -6.97 15.15
C ILE A 356 1.37 -5.78 14.20
N GLY A 357 2.45 -5.31 13.55
CA GLY A 357 2.43 -4.23 12.55
C GLY A 357 3.67 -3.32 12.67
N VAL A 358 3.81 -2.25 11.89
CA VAL A 358 2.85 -1.70 10.91
C VAL A 358 2.97 -2.46 9.58
N LEU A 359 1.83 -2.94 9.07
CA LEU A 359 1.65 -3.53 7.75
C LEU A 359 1.22 -2.42 6.78
N TYR A 360 2.05 -2.06 5.81
CA TYR A 360 1.78 -0.99 4.84
C TYR A 360 1.07 -1.51 3.59
N PRO A 361 0.40 -0.65 2.78
CA PRO A 361 -0.19 -1.02 1.50
C PRO A 361 0.72 -1.91 0.65
N GLY A 362 0.17 -3.02 0.13
CA GLY A 362 0.92 -4.03 -0.61
C GLY A 362 1.47 -5.20 0.23
N GLN A 363 1.80 -4.96 1.50
CA GLN A 363 2.36 -6.00 2.36
C GLN A 363 1.31 -7.01 2.85
N ARG A 364 1.76 -8.25 3.09
CA ARG A 364 0.96 -9.33 3.68
C ARG A 364 1.67 -9.93 4.89
N MET A 365 0.89 -10.42 5.85
CA MET A 365 1.42 -11.17 7.00
C MET A 365 0.52 -12.35 7.37
N ASP A 366 1.15 -13.50 7.61
CA ASP A 366 0.51 -14.72 8.10
C ASP A 366 0.98 -15.00 9.52
N PHE A 367 0.04 -15.19 10.44
CA PHE A 367 0.34 -15.60 11.81
C PHE A 367 -0.62 -16.69 12.29
N ILE A 368 -0.12 -17.55 13.17
CA ILE A 368 -0.96 -18.46 13.96
C ILE A 368 -1.50 -17.68 15.16
N LEU A 369 -2.83 -17.67 15.28
CA LEU A 369 -3.56 -17.12 16.40
C LEU A 369 -3.90 -18.26 17.36
N ASN A 370 -3.19 -18.32 18.47
CA ASN A 370 -3.36 -19.36 19.47
C ASN A 370 -4.64 -19.14 20.29
N PRO A 371 -5.48 -20.17 20.50
CA PRO A 371 -6.75 -20.04 21.19
C PRO A 371 -6.58 -19.64 22.66
N SER A 372 -7.50 -18.83 23.18
CA SER A 372 -7.50 -18.51 24.60
C SER A 372 -7.76 -19.76 25.44
N GLN A 373 -6.96 -19.95 26.50
CA GLN A 373 -7.16 -21.04 27.49
C GLN A 373 -8.41 -20.84 28.36
N THR A 374 -9.23 -19.81 28.11
CA THR A 374 -10.43 -19.50 28.90
C THR A 374 -11.65 -19.33 27.99
N LEU A 375 -12.80 -19.86 28.43
CA LEU A 375 -14.12 -19.64 27.81
C LEU A 375 -14.62 -18.19 28.08
N SER A 376 -13.84 -17.19 27.67
CA SER A 376 -14.17 -15.78 27.87
C SER A 376 -14.13 -14.99 26.56
N LYS A 377 -15.04 -14.03 26.41
CA LYS A 377 -15.20 -13.21 25.20
C LYS A 377 -13.91 -12.44 24.92
N SER A 378 -13.49 -12.39 23.66
CA SER A 378 -12.29 -11.69 23.22
C SER A 378 -12.60 -10.75 22.04
N SER A 379 -11.62 -9.93 21.66
CA SER A 379 -11.75 -8.94 20.61
C SER A 379 -10.41 -8.60 19.95
N MET A 380 -10.48 -8.05 18.74
CA MET A 380 -9.37 -7.55 17.94
C MET A 380 -9.58 -6.06 17.66
N THR A 381 -8.60 -5.21 17.99
CA THR A 381 -8.54 -3.83 17.54
C THR A 381 -7.69 -3.75 16.27
N VAL A 382 -8.21 -3.10 15.23
CA VAL A 382 -7.41 -2.60 14.11
C VAL A 382 -7.09 -1.13 14.39
N GLN A 383 -5.82 -0.78 14.25
CA GLN A 383 -5.29 0.56 14.43
C GLN A 383 -4.67 1.02 13.10
N LEU A 384 -5.21 2.08 12.49
CA LEU A 384 -4.55 2.74 11.37
C LEU A 384 -3.33 3.51 11.85
N ASP A 385 -2.22 3.38 11.13
CA ASP A 385 -1.05 4.23 11.31
C ASP A 385 -1.34 5.66 10.83
N GLN A 386 -0.81 6.64 11.56
CA GLN A 386 -1.18 8.05 11.42
C GLN A 386 -0.02 8.93 10.94
N GLU A 387 1.12 8.37 10.47
CA GLU A 387 2.24 9.18 9.94
C GLU A 387 1.81 10.15 8.82
N TYR A 388 0.82 9.74 8.02
CA TYR A 388 0.29 10.48 6.87
C TYR A 388 -0.86 11.42 7.25
N PHE A 389 -1.45 11.29 8.44
CA PHE A 389 -2.66 12.02 8.85
C PHE A 389 -2.34 13.42 9.37
N ARG A 390 -1.58 14.20 8.57
CA ARG A 390 -1.10 15.56 8.91
C ARG A 390 -2.22 16.54 9.25
N PHE A 391 -3.43 16.29 8.74
CA PHE A 391 -4.67 16.94 9.17
C PHE A 391 -5.67 15.86 9.57
N MET A 392 -6.17 15.91 10.80
CA MET A 392 -7.13 14.93 11.30
C MET A 392 -8.45 15.03 10.54
N ASN A 393 -8.94 13.92 9.98
CA ASN A 393 -10.34 13.80 9.60
C ASN A 393 -11.17 13.60 10.89
N PRO A 394 -12.04 14.55 11.30
CA PRO A 394 -12.80 14.43 12.55
C PRO A 394 -13.89 13.33 12.50
N SER A 395 -14.20 12.83 11.30
CA SER A 395 -15.16 11.74 11.09
C SER A 395 -14.51 10.36 11.18
N LEU A 396 -13.18 10.27 11.01
CA LEU A 396 -12.42 9.03 11.08
C LEU A 396 -12.20 8.59 12.53
N ASN A 397 -12.61 7.36 12.86
CA ASN A 397 -12.03 6.63 13.99
C ASN A 397 -10.92 5.69 13.50
N PRO A 398 -9.62 6.00 13.75
CA PRO A 398 -8.51 5.16 13.31
C PRO A 398 -8.35 3.88 14.14
N ASN A 399 -9.00 3.78 15.31
CA ASN A 399 -8.88 2.65 16.24
C ASN A 399 -10.27 2.02 16.47
N GLN A 400 -10.60 0.96 15.73
CA GLN A 400 -11.90 0.28 15.84
C GLN A 400 -11.71 -1.15 16.37
N THR A 401 -12.57 -1.56 17.30
CA THR A 401 -12.46 -2.84 18.01
C THR A 401 -13.65 -3.75 17.71
N PHE A 402 -13.33 -4.96 17.27
CA PHE A 402 -14.26 -5.93 16.71
C PHE A 402 -14.26 -7.20 17.58
N PRO A 403 -15.43 -7.82 17.86
CA PRO A 403 -15.47 -9.04 18.65
C PRO A 403 -14.92 -10.23 17.85
N THR A 404 -14.13 -11.11 18.50
CA THR A 404 -13.59 -12.36 17.91
C THR A 404 -14.39 -13.60 18.33
N ILE A 405 -15.37 -13.42 19.22
CA ILE A 405 -16.36 -14.40 19.65
C ILE A 405 -17.71 -13.64 19.72
N PHE A 406 -18.83 -14.31 19.40
CA PHE A 406 -20.15 -13.68 19.28
C PHE A 406 -20.52 -12.74 20.45
N LYS A 407 -20.90 -11.50 20.10
CA LYS A 407 -21.27 -10.43 21.04
C LYS A 407 -22.78 -10.45 21.32
N SER A 408 -23.15 -10.44 22.59
CA SER A 408 -24.53 -10.24 23.04
C SER A 408 -24.88 -8.75 23.06
N PRO A 409 -26.14 -8.34 22.75
CA PRO A 409 -26.58 -6.96 22.92
C PRO A 409 -26.43 -6.40 24.35
N ALA A 410 -26.31 -7.27 25.36
CA ALA A 410 -26.07 -6.89 26.75
C ALA A 410 -24.58 -6.69 27.11
N ASP A 411 -23.66 -6.86 26.17
CA ASP A 411 -22.22 -6.78 26.46
C ASP A 411 -21.73 -5.32 26.57
N PRO A 412 -20.85 -5.01 27.54
CA PRO A 412 -20.32 -3.67 27.74
C PRO A 412 -19.54 -3.17 26.51
N PRO A 413 -19.42 -1.84 26.32
CA PRO A 413 -18.59 -1.29 25.26
C PRO A 413 -17.14 -1.77 25.42
N ILE A 414 -16.58 -2.29 24.33
CA ILE A 414 -15.22 -2.85 24.31
C ILE A 414 -14.23 -1.71 24.54
N ARG A 415 -13.31 -1.89 25.48
CA ARG A 415 -12.29 -0.89 25.83
C ARG A 415 -11.12 -0.96 24.84
N PRO A 416 -10.32 0.12 24.70
CA PRO A 416 -9.02 0.04 24.04
C PRO A 416 -8.18 -1.07 24.68
N LEU A 417 -7.54 -1.90 23.85
CA LEU A 417 -6.78 -3.06 24.29
C LEU A 417 -5.35 -2.69 24.67
N GLU A 418 -4.84 -3.30 25.74
CA GLU A 418 -3.45 -3.09 26.17
C GLU A 418 -2.48 -3.90 25.28
N ILE A 419 -1.47 -3.21 24.74
CA ILE A 419 -0.38 -3.84 23.99
C ILE A 419 0.62 -4.40 25.00
N ARG A 420 0.74 -5.73 25.06
CA ARG A 420 1.64 -6.45 25.95
C ARG A 420 3.00 -6.73 25.31
N ASN A 421 3.01 -6.96 24.00
CA ASN A 421 4.19 -7.00 23.13
C ASN A 421 3.73 -6.80 21.67
N LYS A 422 4.52 -6.07 20.88
CA LYS A 422 4.25 -5.82 19.45
C LYS A 422 5.34 -6.42 18.58
N ILE A 423 4.93 -7.23 17.60
CA ILE A 423 5.77 -7.75 16.52
C ILE A 423 5.94 -6.65 15.45
N ASP A 424 7.18 -6.23 15.19
CA ASP A 424 7.52 -5.36 14.05
C ASP A 424 7.97 -6.19 12.85
N ILE A 425 7.11 -6.27 11.85
CA ILE A 425 7.35 -7.03 10.61
C ILE A 425 8.51 -6.46 9.78
N ASN A 426 8.85 -5.17 9.96
CA ASN A 426 9.87 -4.48 9.16
C ASN A 426 11.30 -4.83 9.60
N THR A 427 11.47 -5.29 10.85
CA THR A 427 12.75 -5.78 11.41
C THR A 427 12.80 -7.30 11.61
N THR A 428 11.71 -8.00 11.25
CA THR A 428 11.65 -9.48 11.29
C THR A 428 12.38 -10.09 10.07
N PRO A 429 13.45 -10.88 10.25
CA PRO A 429 14.19 -11.49 9.14
C PRO A 429 13.46 -12.70 8.55
N SER A 430 13.89 -13.13 7.37
CA SER A 430 13.41 -14.38 6.75
C SER A 430 14.04 -15.62 7.41
N ALA A 431 13.38 -16.77 7.29
CA ALA A 431 13.88 -18.05 7.77
C ALA A 431 15.24 -18.40 7.12
N SER A 432 16.14 -19.05 7.87
CA SER A 432 17.51 -19.33 7.43
C SER A 432 17.62 -20.26 6.20
N SER A 433 16.53 -20.90 5.78
CA SER A 433 16.39 -21.60 4.49
C SER A 433 16.40 -20.63 3.30
N VAL A 434 15.64 -19.53 3.40
CA VAL A 434 15.49 -18.49 2.37
C VAL A 434 16.79 -17.69 2.16
N LEU A 435 17.64 -17.65 3.18
CA LEU A 435 18.90 -16.88 3.17
C LEU A 435 20.07 -17.66 2.53
N GLN A 436 19.91 -18.94 2.19
CA GLN A 436 21.01 -19.78 1.65
C GLN A 436 21.43 -19.40 0.23
N SER A 437 20.51 -18.83 -0.55
CA SER A 437 20.73 -18.38 -1.93
C SER A 437 21.32 -16.97 -2.06
N LEU A 438 21.48 -16.23 -0.95
CA LEU A 438 21.90 -14.84 -0.95
C LEU A 438 23.43 -14.70 -1.08
N PRO A 439 23.97 -14.18 -2.20
CA PRO A 439 25.41 -13.97 -2.34
C PRO A 439 25.91 -12.83 -1.46
N LEU A 440 27.20 -12.88 -1.11
CA LEU A 440 27.85 -11.86 -0.29
C LEU A 440 27.92 -10.48 -0.98
N ARG A 441 28.07 -10.43 -2.29
CA ARG A 441 28.14 -9.17 -3.07
C ARG A 441 27.17 -9.26 -4.27
N PRO A 442 26.68 -8.13 -4.80
CA PRO A 442 25.98 -8.12 -6.07
C PRO A 442 26.99 -8.15 -7.23
N ASP A 443 26.50 -8.36 -8.44
CA ASP A 443 27.26 -8.18 -9.67
C ASP A 443 27.22 -6.71 -10.14
N GLN A 444 26.14 -5.98 -9.83
CA GLN A 444 25.94 -4.57 -10.17
C GLN A 444 25.25 -3.79 -9.04
N THR A 445 25.43 -2.47 -8.99
CA THR A 445 24.76 -1.59 -8.02
C THR A 445 24.20 -0.34 -8.71
N PHE A 446 22.96 0.02 -8.39
CA PHE A 446 22.31 1.25 -8.84
C PHE A 446 21.92 2.13 -7.65
N VAL A 447 21.87 3.45 -7.88
CA VAL A 447 21.45 4.44 -6.89
C VAL A 447 20.34 5.29 -7.49
N VAL A 448 19.21 5.38 -6.78
CA VAL A 448 18.04 6.16 -7.20
C VAL A 448 17.54 7.02 -6.04
N TYR A 449 17.01 8.18 -6.38
CA TYR A 449 16.45 9.15 -5.44
C TYR A 449 14.97 9.36 -5.74
N THR A 450 14.12 9.36 -4.73
CA THR A 450 12.66 9.46 -4.90
C THR A 450 12.07 10.54 -4.02
N LYS A 451 11.13 11.33 -4.54
CA LYS A 451 10.51 12.46 -3.84
C LYS A 451 9.19 12.90 -4.49
N ILE A 452 8.21 13.32 -3.69
CA ILE A 452 7.06 14.09 -4.18
C ILE A 452 7.43 15.57 -4.23
N GLN A 453 7.34 16.18 -5.42
CA GLN A 453 7.75 17.57 -5.66
C GLN A 453 6.58 18.42 -6.18
N LYS A 454 6.56 19.68 -5.73
CA LYS A 454 5.57 20.70 -6.10
C LYS A 454 6.29 21.81 -6.85
N LEU A 455 6.47 21.60 -8.14
CA LEU A 455 7.31 22.44 -9.00
C LEU A 455 6.44 23.43 -9.78
N SER A 456 6.95 24.65 -10.00
CA SER A 456 6.18 25.73 -10.62
C SER A 456 5.77 25.46 -12.07
N PHE A 457 6.58 24.69 -12.82
CA PHE A 457 6.23 24.23 -14.17
C PHE A 457 5.09 23.19 -14.16
N ASN A 458 4.92 22.46 -13.05
CA ASN A 458 3.79 21.57 -12.79
C ASN A 458 2.66 22.28 -12.03
N HIS A 459 2.54 23.61 -12.17
CA HIS A 459 1.56 24.46 -11.50
C HIS A 459 1.55 24.35 -9.95
N ASN A 460 2.64 23.88 -9.34
CA ASN A 460 2.79 23.52 -7.93
C ASN A 460 1.90 22.34 -7.46
N MET A 461 1.38 21.53 -8.38
CA MET A 461 0.70 20.27 -8.07
C MET A 461 1.72 19.21 -7.58
N PRO A 462 1.34 18.29 -6.68
CA PRO A 462 2.24 17.26 -6.15
C PRO A 462 2.45 16.13 -7.17
N PHE A 463 3.66 16.04 -7.73
CA PHE A 463 4.05 14.92 -8.59
C PHE A 463 5.15 14.08 -7.96
N GLY A 464 5.03 12.76 -8.08
CA GLY A 464 6.09 11.82 -7.81
C GLY A 464 7.24 11.98 -8.81
N ILE A 465 8.48 11.81 -8.33
CA ILE A 465 9.69 11.87 -9.15
C ILE A 465 10.66 10.78 -8.68
N PHE A 466 11.11 9.94 -9.61
CA PHE A 466 12.36 9.19 -9.49
C PHE A 466 13.46 9.91 -10.27
N ASN A 467 14.57 10.21 -9.59
CA ASN A 467 15.70 11.02 -10.05
C ASN A 467 15.31 12.41 -10.61
N LYS A 468 14.87 12.48 -11.86
CA LYS A 468 14.44 13.70 -12.58
C LYS A 468 13.16 13.50 -13.39
N THR A 469 12.51 12.35 -13.25
CA THR A 469 11.41 11.90 -14.09
C THR A 469 10.19 11.56 -13.24
N THR A 470 9.03 12.11 -13.61
CA THR A 470 7.71 11.67 -13.18
C THR A 470 7.26 10.57 -14.14
N TRP A 471 6.83 9.42 -13.63
CA TRP A 471 6.29 8.36 -14.48
C TRP A 471 4.90 8.71 -15.02
N SER A 472 4.67 8.41 -16.29
CA SER A 472 3.34 8.35 -16.92
C SER A 472 3.39 7.33 -18.07
N PRO A 473 2.24 6.81 -18.55
CA PRO A 473 2.22 5.92 -19.72
C PRO A 473 2.85 6.55 -20.98
N GLN A 474 3.31 5.70 -21.91
CA GLN A 474 3.81 6.09 -23.22
C GLN A 474 2.70 6.81 -24.03
N GLU A 475 3.02 7.93 -24.66
CA GLU A 475 2.07 8.72 -25.46
C GLU A 475 2.19 8.43 -26.97
N ASP A 476 3.41 8.40 -27.52
CA ASP A 476 3.65 8.14 -28.96
C ASP A 476 4.85 7.19 -29.20
N PRO A 477 4.66 6.04 -29.87
CA PRO A 477 3.38 5.41 -30.17
C PRO A 477 2.75 4.84 -28.88
N LEU A 478 1.43 4.87 -28.78
CA LEU A 478 0.68 4.30 -27.64
C LEU A 478 0.75 2.75 -27.66
N ILE A 479 1.83 2.18 -27.12
CA ILE A 479 2.14 0.75 -27.07
C ILE A 479 2.65 0.40 -25.67
N PRO A 480 2.31 -0.77 -25.09
CA PRO A 480 2.95 -1.29 -23.89
C PRO A 480 4.47 -1.33 -24.05
N LEU A 481 5.21 -0.82 -23.07
CA LEU A 481 6.67 -0.68 -23.13
C LEU A 481 7.42 -1.98 -23.44
N ILE A 482 6.88 -3.14 -23.06
CA ILE A 482 7.50 -4.43 -23.41
C ILE A 482 7.60 -4.67 -24.92
N GLY A 483 6.68 -4.09 -25.70
CA GLY A 483 6.66 -4.18 -27.17
C GLY A 483 7.36 -3.05 -27.89
N LEU A 484 7.97 -2.10 -27.18
CA LEU A 484 8.66 -0.95 -27.75
C LEU A 484 10.14 -0.98 -27.32
N PRO A 485 11.12 -0.85 -28.23
CA PRO A 485 12.53 -0.77 -27.82
C PRO A 485 12.80 0.46 -26.95
N ARG A 486 13.63 0.33 -25.89
CA ARG A 486 13.97 1.44 -24.96
C ARG A 486 14.45 2.72 -25.66
N THR A 487 15.11 2.60 -26.81
CA THR A 487 15.53 3.73 -27.66
C THR A 487 14.38 4.59 -28.22
N LYS A 488 13.13 4.15 -28.08
CA LYS A 488 11.90 4.86 -28.48
C LYS A 488 10.97 5.20 -27.32
N TRP A 489 11.32 4.86 -26.09
CA TRP A 489 10.51 5.20 -24.92
C TRP A 489 10.53 6.71 -24.67
N ASP A 490 9.41 7.25 -24.17
CA ASP A 490 9.30 8.64 -23.79
C ASP A 490 10.23 8.99 -22.63
N LYS A 491 10.58 10.29 -22.53
CA LYS A 491 11.34 10.88 -21.40
C LYS A 491 10.76 10.57 -20.00
N ASN A 492 9.51 10.12 -19.94
CA ASN A 492 8.74 9.78 -18.74
C ASN A 492 9.10 8.36 -18.22
N GLN A 493 9.75 7.53 -19.04
CA GLN A 493 10.09 6.14 -18.73
C GLN A 493 11.51 6.01 -18.14
N PHE A 494 11.73 6.55 -16.92
CA PHE A 494 13.01 6.34 -16.24
C PHE A 494 13.18 4.86 -15.86
N ALA A 495 14.28 4.27 -16.34
CA ALA A 495 14.57 2.85 -16.18
C ALA A 495 16.05 2.61 -15.83
N ILE A 496 16.31 1.57 -15.05
CA ILE A 496 17.61 0.87 -15.01
C ILE A 496 17.52 -0.38 -15.90
N THR A 497 18.65 -0.83 -16.45
CA THR A 497 18.74 -2.08 -17.22
C THR A 497 19.81 -2.98 -16.61
N THR A 498 19.55 -4.28 -16.52
CA THR A 498 20.50 -5.24 -15.92
C THR A 498 21.48 -5.82 -16.93
N GLY A 499 21.25 -5.57 -18.22
CA GLY A 499 21.84 -6.36 -19.31
C GLY A 499 21.18 -7.74 -19.44
N PRO A 500 21.60 -8.54 -20.46
CA PRO A 500 20.88 -9.74 -20.89
C PRO A 500 21.05 -10.96 -19.97
N ASP A 501 22.16 -11.03 -19.23
CA ASP A 501 22.51 -12.17 -18.37
C ASP A 501 21.83 -12.08 -16.99
N PRO A 502 21.47 -13.21 -16.35
CA PRO A 502 20.83 -13.20 -15.04
C PRO A 502 21.84 -12.90 -13.93
N VAL A 503 21.73 -11.71 -13.33
CA VAL A 503 22.70 -11.11 -12.40
C VAL A 503 22.09 -10.72 -11.06
N TRP A 504 22.91 -10.56 -10.03
CA TRP A 504 22.51 -9.98 -8.74
C TRP A 504 22.70 -8.47 -8.74
N ILE A 505 21.67 -7.75 -8.32
CA ILE A 505 21.61 -6.29 -8.35
C ILE A 505 21.35 -5.76 -6.93
N ASP A 506 22.15 -4.78 -6.48
CA ASP A 506 21.78 -3.91 -5.36
C ASP A 506 21.14 -2.62 -5.90
N ILE A 507 19.93 -2.27 -5.45
CA ILE A 507 19.34 -0.95 -5.65
C ILE A 507 19.37 -0.18 -4.32
N VAL A 508 20.07 0.94 -4.29
CA VAL A 508 20.02 1.91 -3.18
C VAL A 508 18.92 2.93 -3.48
N VAL A 509 17.85 2.90 -2.69
CA VAL A 509 16.66 3.75 -2.87
C VAL A 509 16.66 4.82 -1.78
N ASN A 510 17.00 6.05 -2.16
CA ASN A 510 17.06 7.21 -1.28
C ASN A 510 15.72 7.94 -1.25
N ASN A 511 14.98 7.83 -0.15
CA ASN A 511 13.75 8.57 0.08
C ASN A 511 14.08 10.01 0.51
N LEU A 512 14.00 10.93 -0.46
CA LEU A 512 14.16 12.37 -0.25
C LEU A 512 12.85 13.07 0.09
N ASP A 513 11.81 12.37 0.57
CA ASP A 513 10.55 12.97 1.03
C ASP A 513 10.43 13.08 2.56
N ASP A 514 9.49 13.93 3.00
CA ASP A 514 9.12 14.14 4.40
C ASP A 514 8.12 13.09 4.94
N GLY A 515 7.55 12.23 4.08
CA GLY A 515 6.83 11.00 4.45
C GLY A 515 7.67 9.75 4.21
N GLY A 516 7.30 8.63 4.87
CA GLY A 516 7.76 7.31 4.46
C GLY A 516 7.02 6.84 3.21
N HIS A 517 7.51 5.79 2.55
CA HIS A 517 6.93 5.27 1.31
C HIS A 517 7.07 3.74 1.25
N PRO A 518 5.98 2.95 1.14
CA PRO A 518 6.06 1.53 0.85
C PRO A 518 6.33 1.31 -0.64
N PHE A 519 7.53 0.85 -0.99
CA PHE A 519 7.90 0.54 -2.37
C PHE A 519 7.70 -0.94 -2.69
N HIS A 520 6.99 -1.22 -3.79
CA HIS A 520 6.76 -2.55 -4.33
C HIS A 520 7.56 -2.77 -5.62
N MET A 521 7.98 -4.01 -5.88
CA MET A 521 8.66 -4.44 -7.10
C MET A 521 7.89 -5.58 -7.78
N HIS A 522 7.52 -5.40 -9.05
CA HIS A 522 6.84 -6.43 -9.82
C HIS A 522 7.80 -7.56 -10.26
N GLY A 523 7.26 -8.77 -10.43
CA GLY A 523 7.94 -9.92 -11.04
C GLY A 523 9.08 -10.55 -10.25
N HIS A 524 9.47 -9.96 -9.11
CA HIS A 524 10.65 -10.32 -8.33
C HIS A 524 10.39 -10.22 -6.82
N SER A 525 11.27 -10.80 -6.02
CA SER A 525 11.37 -10.55 -4.58
C SER A 525 12.80 -10.14 -4.24
N PHE A 526 12.96 -9.20 -3.30
CA PHE A 526 14.24 -8.60 -2.95
C PHE A 526 14.56 -8.79 -1.46
N TYR A 527 15.84 -9.04 -1.16
CA TYR A 527 16.39 -9.05 0.18
C TYR A 527 16.63 -7.60 0.63
N ILE A 528 15.98 -7.21 1.71
CA ILE A 528 16.17 -5.93 2.39
C ILE A 528 17.49 -6.01 3.17
N MET A 529 18.56 -5.45 2.61
CA MET A 529 19.93 -5.52 3.16
C MET A 529 20.13 -4.56 4.32
N THR A 530 19.50 -3.39 4.24
CA THR A 530 19.30 -2.44 5.34
C THR A 530 18.16 -1.47 5.01
N VAL A 531 17.53 -0.92 6.04
CA VAL A 531 16.64 0.25 5.97
C VAL A 531 17.06 1.21 7.06
N GLN A 532 17.32 2.47 6.69
CA GLN A 532 17.85 3.47 7.61
C GLN A 532 17.04 4.76 7.55
N LYS A 533 16.88 5.39 8.71
CA LYS A 533 16.08 6.62 8.89
C LYS A 533 17.01 7.79 9.18
N GLY A 534 16.89 8.87 8.39
CA GLY A 534 17.70 10.07 8.62
C GLY A 534 17.51 10.63 10.03
N THR A 535 18.58 10.59 10.83
CA THR A 535 18.62 11.11 12.20
C THR A 535 18.65 12.64 12.24
N TYR A 536 19.34 13.25 11.28
CA TYR A 536 19.38 14.69 11.05
C TYR A 536 19.49 14.99 9.55
N GLY A 537 18.87 16.07 9.08
CA GLY A 537 18.94 16.48 7.67
C GLY A 537 18.29 15.47 6.71
N TRP A 538 19.07 14.99 5.73
CA TRP A 538 18.72 13.93 4.78
C TRP A 538 19.68 12.76 4.98
N GLY A 539 19.18 11.60 5.41
CA GLY A 539 19.95 10.37 5.47
C GLY A 539 19.95 9.67 4.12
N SER A 540 20.77 10.16 3.19
CA SER A 540 21.01 9.52 1.89
C SER A 540 22.30 8.69 1.93
N TYR A 541 22.37 7.68 1.07
CA TYR A 541 23.53 6.83 0.86
C TYR A 541 23.89 6.76 -0.63
N ASN A 542 25.19 6.90 -0.94
CA ASN A 542 25.77 6.65 -2.24
C ASN A 542 26.98 5.70 -2.11
N PRO A 543 26.86 4.40 -2.45
CA PRO A 543 27.97 3.43 -2.38
C PRO A 543 29.19 3.75 -3.25
N PHE A 544 29.11 4.75 -4.13
CA PHE A 544 30.24 5.21 -4.96
C PHE A 544 31.01 6.40 -4.35
N GLU A 545 30.50 7.01 -3.28
CA GLU A 545 31.07 8.19 -2.63
C GLU A 545 31.28 7.98 -1.11
N ASP A 546 30.35 7.27 -0.44
CA ASP A 546 30.38 7.02 1.00
C ASP A 546 31.23 5.79 1.37
N ALA A 547 32.14 5.94 2.33
CA ALA A 547 33.03 4.86 2.77
C ALA A 547 32.32 3.71 3.50
N CYS A 548 31.15 3.98 4.10
CA CYS A 548 30.25 2.99 4.69
C CYS A 548 28.80 3.53 4.66
N PRO A 549 27.76 2.67 4.75
CA PRO A 549 26.38 3.13 4.73
C PRO A 549 26.06 3.91 6.02
N PRO A 550 25.46 5.13 5.95
CA PRO A 550 25.12 5.90 7.14
C PRO A 550 24.18 5.13 8.07
N GLY A 551 24.48 5.13 9.37
CA GLY A 551 23.82 4.29 10.39
C GLY A 551 24.35 2.85 10.48
N LEU A 552 25.40 2.50 9.73
CA LEU A 552 26.16 1.24 9.81
C LEU A 552 27.68 1.50 9.88
N GLU A 553 28.07 2.62 10.47
CA GLU A 553 29.47 2.98 10.74
C GLU A 553 30.11 1.97 11.72
N PRO A 554 31.38 1.57 11.55
CA PRO A 554 32.09 0.76 12.54
C PRO A 554 32.38 1.58 13.81
N GLU A 555 32.33 0.92 14.98
CA GLU A 555 32.65 1.54 16.27
C GLU A 555 34.09 2.08 16.31
N PRO A 556 34.35 3.27 16.90
CA PRO A 556 35.65 3.95 16.79
C PRO A 556 36.86 3.18 17.33
N ASP A 557 36.64 2.33 18.33
CA ASP A 557 37.69 1.61 19.08
C ASP A 557 37.90 0.16 18.56
N PHE A 558 37.47 -0.17 17.33
CA PHE A 558 37.61 -1.51 16.75
C PHE A 558 39.04 -1.82 16.27
N GLU A 559 39.96 -1.99 17.23
CA GLU A 559 41.26 -2.64 17.00
C GLU A 559 41.03 -4.08 16.47
N PRO A 560 41.53 -4.43 15.27
CA PRO A 560 41.34 -5.78 14.73
C PRO A 560 42.13 -6.81 15.55
N MET A 561 41.42 -7.81 16.08
CA MET A 561 42.00 -8.89 16.89
C MET A 561 43.22 -9.51 16.21
N GLU A 562 44.35 -9.55 16.90
CA GLU A 562 45.63 -10.04 16.36
C GLU A 562 45.48 -11.50 15.90
N GLY A 563 45.64 -11.73 14.59
CA GLY A 563 45.28 -12.99 13.91
C GLY A 563 44.07 -12.89 12.96
N THR A 564 43.36 -11.77 12.91
CA THR A 564 42.32 -11.48 11.89
C THR A 564 42.86 -10.70 10.70
N GLU A 565 43.86 -11.27 10.01
CA GLU A 565 44.32 -10.76 8.70
C GLU A 565 43.22 -10.92 7.63
N ARG A 566 42.29 -9.96 7.61
CA ARG A 566 41.37 -9.72 6.48
C ARG A 566 41.39 -8.26 6.05
N ILE A 567 42.59 -7.85 5.58
CA ILE A 567 42.83 -7.37 4.20
C ILE A 567 42.19 -5.97 3.94
N LEU A 568 42.98 -4.94 3.59
CA LEU A 568 42.55 -3.52 3.57
C LEU A 568 43.05 -2.73 2.34
N SER A 569 42.14 -1.98 1.68
CA SER A 569 42.26 -1.22 0.40
C SER A 569 41.92 -1.99 -0.90
N ASN A 570 40.70 -1.79 -1.43
CA ASN A 570 40.02 -2.69 -2.41
C ASN A 570 39.86 -4.14 -1.92
N GLU A 571 40.12 -4.31 -0.64
CA GLU A 571 40.45 -5.54 0.06
C GLU A 571 39.62 -5.68 1.35
N SER A 572 38.96 -4.58 1.76
CA SER A 572 38.69 -4.06 3.11
C SER A 572 38.07 -4.95 4.20
N GLY A 573 37.72 -6.21 3.93
CA GLY A 573 37.12 -7.16 4.86
C GLY A 573 35.69 -6.83 5.31
N PHE A 574 35.42 -5.53 5.52
CA PHE A 574 34.17 -4.94 5.95
C PHE A 574 33.08 -5.11 4.90
N TYR A 575 32.02 -5.81 5.30
CA TYR A 575 30.78 -5.91 4.56
C TYR A 575 29.66 -5.49 5.53
N PRO A 576 28.97 -4.36 5.29
CA PRO A 576 28.16 -3.69 6.31
C PRO A 576 26.82 -4.39 6.62
N TYR A 577 26.36 -5.29 5.75
CA TYR A 577 25.02 -5.88 5.87
C TYR A 577 25.06 -7.25 6.55
N ASN A 578 24.30 -7.43 7.64
CA ASN A 578 24.21 -8.71 8.33
C ASN A 578 23.29 -9.68 7.58
N LEU A 579 23.86 -10.48 6.68
CA LEU A 579 23.14 -11.47 5.86
C LEU A 579 22.31 -12.48 6.67
N SER A 580 22.64 -12.74 7.95
CA SER A 580 21.86 -13.64 8.81
C SER A 580 20.55 -13.02 9.33
N ARG A 581 20.32 -11.72 9.09
CA ARG A 581 19.17 -10.96 9.60
C ARG A 581 18.47 -10.11 8.53
N VAL A 582 18.67 -10.38 7.24
CA VAL A 582 17.90 -9.71 6.17
C VAL A 582 16.51 -10.33 6.01
N ALA A 583 15.62 -9.61 5.32
CA ALA A 583 14.27 -10.06 5.01
C ALA A 583 14.05 -10.07 3.49
N LEU A 584 13.69 -11.22 2.91
CA LEU A 584 13.21 -11.33 1.53
C LEU A 584 11.71 -10.96 1.50
N ARG A 585 11.34 -9.98 0.69
CA ARG A 585 10.00 -9.39 0.57
C ARG A 585 9.72 -9.00 -0.88
N ASP A 586 8.51 -8.53 -1.18
CA ASP A 586 8.22 -7.78 -2.42
C ASP A 586 7.82 -6.32 -2.15
N THR A 587 7.54 -5.95 -0.89
CA THR A 587 7.13 -4.60 -0.52
C THR A 587 7.87 -4.10 0.74
N VAL A 588 8.56 -2.97 0.64
CA VAL A 588 9.39 -2.38 1.72
C VAL A 588 9.00 -0.95 2.04
N TYR A 589 8.71 -0.67 3.31
CA TYR A 589 8.59 0.70 3.79
C TYR A 589 9.99 1.34 3.94
N ILE A 590 10.22 2.42 3.19
CA ILE A 590 11.41 3.26 3.34
C ILE A 590 11.02 4.52 4.13
N PRO A 591 11.60 4.75 5.33
CA PRO A 591 11.21 5.86 6.19
C PRO A 591 11.55 7.22 5.57
N ARG A 592 10.83 8.26 6.04
CA ARG A 592 11.10 9.65 5.64
C ARG A 592 12.57 10.04 5.78
N ARG A 593 13.08 10.78 4.80
CA ARG A 593 14.47 11.27 4.74
C ARG A 593 15.53 10.19 4.95
N GLY A 594 15.23 8.94 4.57
CA GLY A 594 16.06 7.76 4.79
C GLY A 594 16.41 7.04 3.48
N TYR A 595 16.95 5.84 3.60
CA TYR A 595 17.25 4.98 2.46
C TYR A 595 16.98 3.51 2.77
N ALA A 596 16.89 2.69 1.72
CA ALA A 596 17.01 1.24 1.82
C ALA A 596 17.99 0.73 0.76
N VAL A 597 18.57 -0.45 1.02
CA VAL A 597 19.40 -1.18 0.06
C VAL A 597 18.73 -2.52 -0.19
N LEU A 598 18.33 -2.76 -1.44
CA LEU A 598 17.52 -3.91 -1.85
C LEU A 598 18.34 -4.79 -2.80
N ARG A 599 18.67 -6.02 -2.40
CA ARG A 599 19.35 -7.00 -3.27
C ARG A 599 18.34 -7.93 -3.90
N PHE A 600 18.31 -8.01 -5.23
CA PHE A 600 17.51 -9.01 -5.93
C PHE A 600 18.31 -9.71 -7.01
N ARG A 601 17.79 -10.83 -7.50
CA ARG A 601 18.30 -11.51 -8.69
C ARG A 601 17.43 -11.12 -9.88
N ALA A 602 18.07 -10.72 -10.96
CA ALA A 602 17.41 -10.27 -12.18
C ALA A 602 17.29 -11.43 -13.18
N ASP A 603 16.47 -12.43 -12.84
CA ASP A 603 16.32 -13.69 -13.59
C ASP A 603 14.88 -13.97 -14.09
N ASN A 604 14.01 -12.96 -14.06
CA ASN A 604 12.69 -12.97 -14.72
C ASN A 604 12.64 -11.89 -15.84
N PRO A 605 12.90 -12.25 -17.12
CA PRO A 605 12.98 -11.29 -18.22
C PRO A 605 11.74 -10.42 -18.40
N GLY A 606 11.94 -9.11 -18.62
CA GLY A 606 10.87 -8.18 -18.94
C GLY A 606 11.08 -6.76 -18.41
N VAL A 607 10.06 -5.92 -18.58
CA VAL A 607 9.99 -4.57 -18.04
C VAL A 607 9.10 -4.58 -16.80
N TRP A 608 9.70 -4.32 -15.64
CA TRP A 608 9.04 -4.44 -14.35
C TRP A 608 8.89 -3.09 -13.65
N LEU A 609 7.74 -2.87 -13.02
CA LEU A 609 7.45 -1.64 -12.30
C LEU A 609 8.03 -1.68 -10.88
N PHE A 610 8.71 -0.61 -10.47
CA PHE A 610 9.12 -0.35 -9.09
C PHE A 610 8.52 0.97 -8.64
N HIS A 611 7.59 0.95 -7.69
CA HIS A 611 6.72 2.09 -7.39
C HIS A 611 6.31 2.19 -5.93
N CYS A 612 5.89 3.37 -5.48
CA CYS A 612 5.23 3.51 -4.18
C CYS A 612 3.80 2.91 -4.25
N HIS A 613 3.45 2.01 -3.35
CA HIS A 613 2.15 1.33 -3.29
C HIS A 613 1.05 2.19 -2.64
N MET A 614 1.38 3.39 -2.16
CA MET A 614 0.37 4.40 -1.87
C MET A 614 -0.25 4.87 -3.19
N LEU A 615 -1.56 4.65 -3.32
CA LEU A 615 -2.28 4.76 -4.59
C LEU A 615 -2.19 6.17 -5.18
N TRP A 616 -2.24 7.19 -4.32
CA TRP A 616 -2.13 8.60 -4.67
C TRP A 616 -0.71 8.98 -5.16
N HIS A 617 0.31 8.24 -4.73
CA HIS A 617 1.71 8.47 -5.12
C HIS A 617 2.04 7.78 -6.44
N LEU A 618 1.58 6.54 -6.64
CA LEU A 618 1.62 5.88 -7.97
C LEU A 618 0.86 6.71 -9.02
N ALA A 619 -0.36 7.14 -8.71
CA ALA A 619 -1.21 7.90 -9.63
C ALA A 619 -0.65 9.30 -9.99
N THR A 620 0.37 9.77 -9.27
CA THR A 620 1.09 11.02 -9.56
C THR A 620 2.54 10.79 -10.02
N GLY A 621 2.89 9.56 -10.37
CA GLY A 621 4.14 9.20 -11.04
C GLY A 621 5.32 8.83 -10.13
N THR A 622 5.08 8.44 -8.87
CA THR A 622 6.11 7.90 -7.96
C THR A 622 6.47 6.45 -8.34
N ALA A 623 7.01 6.28 -9.55
CA ALA A 623 7.42 4.99 -10.10
C ALA A 623 8.66 5.11 -11.01
N MET A 624 9.33 3.98 -11.23
CA MET A 624 10.39 3.78 -12.21
C MET A 624 10.33 2.34 -12.75
N LEU A 625 11.13 2.05 -13.77
CA LEU A 625 11.15 0.75 -14.43
C LEU A 625 12.47 0.01 -14.19
N ILE A 626 12.41 -1.32 -14.24
CA ILE A 626 13.56 -2.21 -14.24
C ILE A 626 13.47 -3.09 -15.49
N ASP A 627 14.39 -2.88 -16.43
CA ASP A 627 14.57 -3.65 -17.65
C ASP A 627 15.47 -4.86 -17.35
N VAL A 628 14.85 -5.99 -17.04
CA VAL A 628 15.51 -7.24 -16.62
C VAL A 628 15.76 -8.13 -17.82
N GLN A 629 17.01 -8.58 -17.98
CA GLN A 629 17.46 -9.40 -19.11
C GLN A 629 17.22 -8.79 -20.51
N GLY A 630 17.07 -7.47 -20.58
CA GLY A 630 16.91 -6.71 -21.82
C GLY A 630 18.23 -6.49 -22.59
N ASP A 631 18.10 -6.08 -23.86
CA ASP A 631 19.25 -5.58 -24.62
C ASP A 631 19.84 -4.33 -23.94
N LEU A 632 21.14 -4.35 -23.67
CA LEU A 632 21.89 -3.25 -23.05
C LEU A 632 21.67 -1.91 -23.76
N LYS A 633 21.61 -1.91 -25.10
CA LYS A 633 21.46 -0.67 -25.87
C LYS A 633 20.02 -0.14 -25.90
N GLY A 634 19.02 -1.02 -25.78
CA GLY A 634 17.62 -0.68 -25.99
C GLY A 634 17.20 -0.62 -27.46
N GLU A 635 17.94 -1.25 -28.38
CA GLU A 635 17.61 -1.38 -29.80
C GLU A 635 16.54 -2.46 -30.04
N VAL A 636 16.36 -3.40 -29.10
CA VAL A 636 15.41 -4.52 -29.16
C VAL A 636 14.32 -4.37 -28.07
N ALA A 637 13.11 -4.90 -28.33
CA ALA A 637 11.99 -4.97 -27.39
C ALA A 637 11.86 -6.39 -26.80
N HIS A 638 11.23 -6.53 -25.63
CA HIS A 638 10.99 -7.85 -25.01
C HIS A 638 9.94 -8.67 -25.77
N ASP A 639 8.88 -8.02 -26.25
CA ASP A 639 7.83 -8.64 -27.07
C ASP A 639 7.55 -7.82 -28.34
N PRO A 640 8.40 -7.94 -29.38
CA PRO A 640 8.19 -7.21 -30.63
C PRO A 640 6.91 -7.59 -31.38
N SER A 641 6.19 -8.65 -31.00
CA SER A 641 4.96 -9.09 -31.70
C SER A 641 3.80 -8.10 -31.52
N LEU A 642 3.71 -7.43 -30.37
CA LEU A 642 2.73 -6.38 -30.09
C LEU A 642 2.85 -5.19 -31.09
N LEU A 643 4.06 -4.94 -31.60
CA LEU A 643 4.33 -3.92 -32.63
C LEU A 643 3.87 -4.35 -34.04
N GLU A 644 3.63 -5.64 -34.24
CA GLU A 644 3.12 -6.23 -35.48
C GLU A 644 1.59 -6.40 -35.42
N GLU A 645 1.03 -6.81 -34.28
CA GLU A 645 -0.42 -6.87 -34.06
C GLU A 645 -1.12 -5.52 -34.28
N MET A 646 -0.49 -4.40 -33.88
CA MET A 646 -0.99 -3.05 -34.13
C MET A 646 -0.92 -2.59 -35.60
N ARG A 647 -0.33 -3.38 -36.50
CA ARG A 647 -0.17 -3.06 -37.93
C ARG A 647 -1.06 -3.92 -38.84
N ALA A 648 -1.77 -4.89 -38.26
CA ALA A 648 -2.69 -5.80 -38.94
C ALA A 648 -4.13 -5.26 -38.99
#